data_AF-A0AAD6ZD25-F1
#
_entry.id   AF-A0AAD6ZD25-F1
#
_cell.length_a   1.000
_cell.length_b   1.000
_cell.length_c   1.000
_cell.angle_alpha   90.00
_cell.angle_beta   90.00
_cell.angle_gamma   90.00
#
_symmetry.space_group_name_H-M   'P 1'
#
loop_
_entity.id
_entity.type
_entity.pdbx_description
1 polymer ?
#
loop_
_entity_poly.entity_id
_entity_poly.type
_entity_poly.pdbx_seq_one_letter_code
_entity_poly.pdbx_strand_id
1 'polypeptide(L)'
;QPELNSSLHLTLKLTDSFTTYLDDQNLRHIYRLDPDTKMEDLIIRVATDMQNSPRQWQFRQPSSSLRQHLRSHETLHLQLLGISNRGIGRRKDGLIVLTRQSVGQDLTLSGLLLPQNSQLFAKPRLTIRKSRLIVNLGKSLLFLTFLHSHLSLVVAHQGLTCLAVAGQNLTTRRHSCLPTMMHSLFSASNEIGADTSDWDSDIENENLPSSSTPVMQPTVSCVRHHHTQTDHSWQNRNAPSSSAQNANAAAPQQLWPDWTPPSGRYRTLYDDFPDFTRAVFQTATSNSTPPDLDISGQSVGELAMAFVNTIKAAVASSDFSHILSPQRNFTITKPDGSLLSTGTGVEKEVLYTAFSWYVDHRGAYFLPRFDDTCSIVTTMSFTSHAYVSTDRREDLMILGCLAALLLLHGIAPEPLGPAIIQFAANRCELGSLTWDFVGEYHPELRALLDTWKTMGPSGDITPFQSYFATYRDLEAISLESRDLAQHNALGPEILYTSLIGPQPPEHTELKAFFTGLQLPCPNGFDFLQVIRSSPGGSTSFIARTWTSIIHDFDSLKSHLLVSPLASSSVAQLAQPGNPVLDMNLTQLLHRFLQGSGAPCPQLFAEAVPRLSRLIPFDQVDSPGFRSKALCWATTGSPHVNFDEQYRITVHFVGPNDTGYDSSAYRASYMKHGLISFRTCFKVGRIPVVHLADLCSRTYPARDEEGNDTEPFTLQQAIDSWLLIEILAGIGGHSML
;
A
#
# COMPACT_ATOMS: atom_id res chain seq x y z
N GLN A 1 -21.63 -14.02 17.38
CA GLN A 1 -20.60 -13.34 18.19
C GLN A 1 -19.29 -13.43 17.42
N PRO A 2 -18.49 -12.36 17.28
CA PRO A 2 -17.25 -12.40 16.50
C PRO A 2 -16.16 -13.22 17.21
N GLU A 3 -15.25 -13.79 16.42
CA GLU A 3 -14.33 -14.84 16.85
C GLU A 3 -13.15 -14.31 17.67
N LEU A 4 -12.96 -14.88 18.87
CA LEU A 4 -11.95 -14.45 19.85
C LEU A 4 -10.63 -15.19 19.67
N ASN A 5 -9.93 -14.87 18.58
CA ASN A 5 -8.62 -15.46 18.26
C ASN A 5 -7.55 -15.13 19.33
N SER A 6 -6.77 -16.15 19.69
CA SER A 6 -5.81 -16.16 20.82
C SER A 6 -4.48 -15.44 20.54
N SER A 7 -4.55 -14.25 19.94
CA SER A 7 -3.40 -13.43 19.57
C SER A 7 -2.98 -12.45 20.68
N LEU A 8 -1.68 -12.27 20.83
CA LEU A 8 -1.04 -11.20 21.61
C LEU A 8 -0.56 -10.13 20.64
N HIS A 9 -0.70 -8.84 20.97
CA HIS A 9 -0.33 -7.74 20.08
C HIS A 9 0.80 -6.87 20.63
N LEU A 10 1.84 -6.63 19.81
CA LEU A 10 2.92 -5.70 20.07
C LEU A 10 2.60 -4.33 19.43
N THR A 11 2.17 -3.37 20.25
CA THR A 11 1.81 -2.02 19.78
C THR A 11 3.03 -1.12 19.69
N LEU A 12 3.54 -0.90 18.46
CA LEU A 12 4.70 -0.03 18.22
C LEU A 12 4.47 1.46 18.56
N LYS A 13 3.21 1.91 18.72
CA LYS A 13 2.84 3.30 19.07
C LYS A 13 2.71 3.61 20.57
N LEU A 14 2.65 2.61 21.45
CA LEU A 14 2.40 2.80 22.91
C LEU A 14 3.67 2.59 23.76
N THR A 15 4.86 2.74 23.18
CA THR A 15 6.08 2.13 23.73
C THR A 15 6.43 2.59 25.14
N ASP A 16 6.21 3.86 25.45
CA ASP A 16 6.81 4.48 26.63
C ASP A 16 5.91 4.34 27.85
N SER A 17 4.61 4.64 27.72
CA SER A 17 3.62 4.38 28.78
C SER A 17 3.45 2.89 29.08
N PHE A 18 3.50 2.03 28.06
CA PHE A 18 3.50 0.57 28.25
C PHE A 18 4.79 0.07 28.92
N THR A 19 5.94 0.68 28.60
CA THR A 19 7.22 0.35 29.26
C THR A 19 7.19 0.72 30.74
N THR A 20 6.78 1.94 31.09
CA THR A 20 6.63 2.39 32.48
C THR A 20 5.69 1.46 33.25
N TYR A 21 4.57 1.06 32.65
CA TYR A 21 3.67 0.09 33.28
C TYR A 21 4.35 -1.26 33.58
N LEU A 22 5.17 -1.78 32.67
CA LEU A 22 5.93 -3.02 32.91
C LEU A 22 7.04 -2.86 33.97
N ASP A 23 7.58 -1.66 34.15
CA ASP A 23 8.48 -1.35 35.28
C ASP A 23 7.69 -1.32 36.61
N ASP A 24 6.57 -0.60 36.67
CA ASP A 24 5.70 -0.50 37.86
C ASP A 24 5.16 -1.86 38.33
N GLN A 25 4.88 -2.76 37.39
CA GLN A 25 4.46 -4.14 37.70
C GLN A 25 5.63 -5.11 37.94
N ASN A 26 6.88 -4.66 37.82
CA ASN A 26 8.09 -5.48 37.93
C ASN A 26 8.01 -6.71 37.00
N LEU A 27 7.69 -6.42 35.73
CA LEU A 27 7.58 -7.39 34.62
C LEU A 27 8.64 -7.16 33.53
N ARG A 28 9.25 -5.97 33.48
CA ARG A 28 10.41 -5.71 32.61
C ARG A 28 11.71 -5.97 33.37
N HIS A 29 12.43 -7.02 32.98
CA HIS A 29 13.75 -7.35 33.52
C HIS A 29 14.83 -7.01 32.49
N ILE A 30 15.98 -6.51 32.95
CA ILE A 30 17.11 -6.11 32.11
C ILE A 30 18.35 -6.85 32.61
N TYR A 31 18.96 -7.66 31.73
CA TYR A 31 20.13 -8.45 32.06
C TYR A 31 21.32 -8.10 31.17
N ARG A 32 22.52 -8.43 31.66
CA ARG A 32 23.70 -8.72 30.84
C ARG A 32 23.90 -10.23 30.90
N LEU A 33 23.96 -10.88 29.74
CA LEU A 33 24.00 -12.33 29.58
C LEU A 33 25.03 -12.67 28.50
N ASP A 34 25.59 -13.86 28.59
CA ASP A 34 26.44 -14.40 27.53
C ASP A 34 25.56 -14.82 26.33
N PRO A 35 25.98 -14.62 25.06
CA PRO A 35 25.24 -15.11 23.90
C PRO A 35 24.86 -16.60 23.96
N ASP A 36 25.66 -17.44 24.60
CA ASP A 36 25.41 -18.88 24.68
C ASP A 36 24.58 -19.29 25.92
N THR A 37 24.04 -18.31 26.66
CA THR A 37 23.01 -18.55 27.70
C THR A 37 21.80 -19.26 27.08
N LYS A 38 21.36 -20.38 27.65
CA LYS A 38 20.16 -21.10 27.19
C LYS A 38 18.88 -20.33 27.51
N MET A 39 17.89 -20.46 26.64
CA MET A 39 16.55 -19.92 26.85
C MET A 39 15.83 -20.51 28.06
N GLU A 40 16.12 -21.77 28.41
CA GLU A 40 15.62 -22.43 29.62
C GLU A 40 16.12 -21.70 30.88
N ASP A 41 17.43 -21.45 30.99
CA ASP A 41 18.05 -20.73 32.12
C ASP A 41 17.52 -19.29 32.26
N LEU A 42 17.37 -18.58 31.13
CA LEU A 42 16.78 -17.23 31.13
C LEU A 42 15.32 -17.24 31.62
N ILE A 43 14.51 -18.20 31.17
CA ILE A 43 13.11 -18.31 31.59
C ILE A 43 13.00 -18.64 33.08
N ILE A 44 13.84 -19.55 33.60
CA ILE A 44 13.91 -19.87 35.03
C ILE A 44 14.32 -18.62 35.83
N ARG A 45 15.31 -17.85 35.36
CA ARG A 45 15.77 -16.61 35.99
C ARG A 45 14.68 -15.55 36.05
N VAL A 46 13.98 -15.28 34.94
CA VAL A 46 12.87 -14.31 34.91
C VAL A 46 11.74 -14.74 35.84
N ALA A 47 11.36 -16.02 35.85
CA ALA A 47 10.33 -16.51 36.75
C ALA A 47 10.72 -16.35 38.23
N THR A 48 12.00 -16.60 38.56
CA THR A 48 12.55 -16.40 39.92
C THR A 48 12.59 -14.92 40.30
N ASP A 49 13.03 -14.03 39.41
CA ASP A 49 13.06 -12.58 39.67
C ASP A 49 11.64 -12.00 39.81
N MET A 50 10.66 -12.50 39.03
CA MET A 50 9.24 -12.17 39.20
C MET A 50 8.69 -12.64 40.55
N GLN A 51 9.03 -13.85 40.99
CA GLN A 51 8.64 -14.38 42.31
C GLN A 51 9.24 -13.58 43.47
N ASN A 52 10.49 -13.11 43.33
CA ASN A 52 11.21 -12.32 44.33
C ASN A 52 10.90 -10.82 44.29
N SER A 53 10.22 -10.34 43.24
CA SER A 53 9.85 -8.93 43.10
C SER A 53 8.90 -8.43 44.22
N PRO A 54 8.77 -7.11 44.44
CA PRO A 54 7.78 -6.54 45.37
C PRO A 54 6.31 -6.90 45.06
N ARG A 55 6.00 -7.44 43.88
CA ARG A 55 4.66 -7.95 43.52
C ARG A 55 4.45 -9.43 43.88
N GLN A 56 5.52 -10.18 44.16
CA GLN A 56 5.54 -11.59 44.56
C GLN A 56 4.71 -12.50 43.63
N TRP A 57 5.06 -12.51 42.34
CA TRP A 57 4.27 -13.18 41.30
C TRP A 57 4.20 -14.70 41.47
N GLN A 58 2.99 -15.25 41.72
CA GLN A 58 2.80 -16.68 41.95
C GLN A 58 2.42 -17.47 40.68
N PHE A 59 3.33 -18.34 40.23
CA PHE A 59 3.07 -19.29 39.15
C PHE A 59 2.37 -20.56 39.66
N ARG A 60 1.22 -20.89 39.07
CA ARG A 60 0.54 -22.18 39.32
C ARG A 60 1.35 -23.29 38.69
N GLN A 61 1.88 -24.17 39.53
CA GLN A 61 2.59 -25.38 39.11
C GLN A 61 1.67 -26.34 38.34
N PRO A 62 2.14 -27.01 37.26
CA PRO A 62 1.47 -28.20 36.73
C PRO A 62 1.48 -29.34 37.76
N SER A 63 0.49 -30.24 37.67
CA SER A 63 0.35 -31.37 38.61
C SER A 63 1.59 -32.27 38.59
N SER A 64 1.84 -32.93 39.73
CA SER A 64 2.94 -33.90 39.86
C SER A 64 2.84 -35.04 38.84
N SER A 65 1.61 -35.47 38.51
CA SER A 65 1.35 -36.46 37.45
C SER A 65 1.78 -35.99 36.06
N LEU A 66 1.45 -34.75 35.68
CA LEU A 66 1.78 -34.24 34.35
C LEU A 66 3.30 -34.05 34.18
N ARG A 67 3.98 -33.59 35.25
CA ARG A 67 5.44 -33.37 35.23
C ARG A 67 6.29 -34.62 35.05
N GLN A 68 5.76 -35.81 35.29
CA GLN A 68 6.50 -37.07 35.05
C GLN A 68 6.62 -37.42 33.56
N HIS A 69 5.86 -36.76 32.68
CA HIS A 69 5.83 -37.04 31.24
C HIS A 69 6.35 -35.86 30.38
N LEU A 70 6.72 -34.74 31.01
CA LEU A 70 7.19 -33.53 30.34
C LEU A 70 8.70 -33.34 30.53
N ARG A 71 9.36 -32.82 29.50
CA ARG A 71 10.77 -32.39 29.55
C ARG A 71 10.92 -31.11 30.38
N SER A 72 12.13 -30.84 30.88
CA SER A 72 12.40 -29.70 31.77
C SER A 72 11.91 -28.37 31.18
N HIS A 73 12.29 -28.08 29.93
CA HIS A 73 11.88 -26.88 29.19
C HIS A 73 10.36 -26.78 28.91
N GLU A 74 9.63 -27.90 28.93
CA GLU A 74 8.17 -27.91 28.79
C GLU A 74 7.48 -27.54 30.10
N THR A 75 8.07 -27.90 31.26
CA THR A 75 7.53 -27.61 32.60
C THR A 75 7.70 -26.15 33.06
N LEU A 76 8.33 -25.30 32.24
CA LEU A 76 8.66 -23.92 32.58
C LEU A 76 7.44 -23.05 32.86
N HIS A 77 7.61 -22.08 33.77
CA HIS A 77 6.53 -21.19 34.21
C HIS A 77 6.18 -20.12 33.18
N LEU A 78 7.14 -19.76 32.32
CA LEU A 78 6.98 -18.91 31.17
C LEU A 78 7.35 -19.68 29.90
N GLN A 79 6.94 -19.17 28.75
CA GLN A 79 7.23 -19.72 27.43
C GLN A 79 7.67 -18.58 26.50
N LEU A 80 8.61 -18.87 25.60
CA LEU A 80 9.05 -17.90 24.60
C LEU A 80 7.90 -17.54 23.64
N LEU A 81 7.74 -16.25 23.40
CA LEU A 81 6.80 -15.72 22.41
C LEU A 81 7.57 -15.35 21.14
N GLY A 82 7.25 -16.04 20.05
CA GLY A 82 7.71 -15.68 18.72
C GLY A 82 6.83 -14.62 18.07
N ILE A 83 7.35 -14.03 17.01
CA ILE A 83 6.72 -13.03 16.16
C ILE A 83 5.98 -13.76 15.02
N SER A 84 4.65 -13.64 14.99
CA SER A 84 3.83 -14.18 13.90
C SER A 84 3.97 -13.34 12.63
N ASN A 85 3.58 -13.92 11.49
CA ASN A 85 3.58 -13.28 10.17
C ASN A 85 4.93 -12.60 9.83
N ARG A 86 6.05 -13.22 10.21
CA ARG A 86 7.43 -12.68 10.06
C ARG A 86 7.58 -11.24 10.58
N GLY A 87 6.81 -10.83 11.58
CA GLY A 87 6.81 -9.45 12.10
C GLY A 87 6.23 -8.40 11.15
N ILE A 88 5.26 -8.77 10.32
CA ILE A 88 4.40 -7.86 9.56
C ILE A 88 3.13 -7.60 10.38
N GLY A 89 2.78 -6.33 10.60
CA GLY A 89 1.63 -5.93 11.39
C GLY A 89 0.28 -6.36 10.77
N ARG A 90 -0.72 -6.63 11.61
CA ARG A 90 -2.08 -6.94 11.16
C ARG A 90 -2.69 -5.75 10.40
N ARG A 91 -3.31 -6.02 9.25
CA ARG A 91 -3.81 -4.98 8.30
C ARG A 91 -4.80 -3.97 8.88
N LYS A 92 -5.53 -4.32 9.94
CA LYS A 92 -6.56 -3.45 10.55
C LYS A 92 -5.96 -2.34 11.43
N ASP A 93 -4.82 -2.59 12.06
CA ASP A 93 -4.33 -1.81 13.21
C ASP A 93 -2.80 -1.72 13.31
N GLY A 94 -2.06 -2.30 12.36
CA GLY A 94 -0.61 -2.37 12.36
C GLY A 94 -0.02 -3.26 13.46
N LEU A 95 -0.86 -3.96 14.24
CA LEU A 95 -0.41 -4.68 15.42
C LEU A 95 0.29 -5.98 15.06
N ILE A 96 1.57 -6.08 15.42
CA ILE A 96 2.37 -7.28 15.19
C ILE A 96 1.93 -8.34 16.19
N VAL A 97 1.47 -9.48 15.69
CA VAL A 97 1.02 -10.59 16.53
C VAL A 97 2.22 -11.33 17.10
N LEU A 98 2.21 -11.61 18.40
CA LEU A 98 3.09 -12.61 19.02
C LEU A 98 2.31 -13.90 19.30
N THR A 99 2.98 -15.03 19.11
CA THR A 99 2.46 -16.40 19.30
C THR A 99 3.35 -17.17 20.25
N ARG A 100 2.78 -18.12 21.01
CA ARG A 100 3.59 -19.13 21.71
C ARG A 100 4.38 -19.95 20.70
N GLN A 101 5.64 -20.23 21.02
CA GLN A 101 6.51 -21.10 20.24
C GLN A 101 7.10 -22.19 21.13
N SER A 102 7.43 -23.35 20.57
CA SER A 102 8.23 -24.36 21.26
C SER A 102 9.66 -23.87 21.41
N VAL A 103 10.25 -24.08 22.60
CA VAL A 103 11.66 -23.80 22.87
C VAL A 103 12.40 -25.12 22.83
N GLY A 104 13.34 -25.28 21.90
CA GLY A 104 14.25 -26.42 21.91
C GLY A 104 15.18 -26.38 23.13
N GLN A 105 15.51 -27.54 23.69
CA GLN A 105 16.31 -27.70 24.91
C GLN A 105 17.73 -27.08 24.84
N ASP A 106 18.23 -26.84 23.64
CA ASP A 106 19.56 -26.27 23.36
C ASP A 106 19.47 -24.90 22.65
N LEU A 107 18.31 -24.24 22.66
CA LEU A 107 18.14 -22.91 22.08
C LEU A 107 18.81 -21.85 22.97
N THR A 108 19.89 -21.25 22.49
CA THR A 108 20.62 -20.13 23.13
C THR A 108 20.11 -18.76 22.66
N LEU A 109 20.57 -17.67 23.31
CA LEU A 109 20.33 -16.30 22.85
C LEU A 109 20.97 -16.02 21.48
N SER A 110 22.19 -16.52 21.25
CA SER A 110 22.85 -16.55 19.94
C SER A 110 21.99 -17.32 18.92
N GLY A 111 21.41 -18.44 19.35
CA GLY A 111 20.46 -19.26 18.59
C GLY A 111 19.21 -18.52 18.11
N LEU A 112 18.68 -17.54 18.87
CA LEU A 112 17.54 -16.72 18.43
C LEU A 112 17.87 -15.83 17.22
N LEU A 113 19.13 -15.39 17.11
CA LEU A 113 19.61 -14.46 16.09
C LEU A 113 20.03 -15.16 14.79
N LEU A 114 20.19 -16.49 14.79
CA LEU A 114 20.50 -17.27 13.58
C LEU A 114 19.41 -17.08 12.51
N PRO A 115 19.76 -17.06 11.20
CA PRO A 115 18.81 -16.74 10.13
C PRO A 115 17.49 -17.52 10.20
N GLN A 116 17.53 -18.84 10.44
CA GLN A 116 16.33 -19.68 10.53
C GLN A 116 15.37 -19.30 11.68
N ASN A 117 15.90 -18.74 12.77
CA ASN A 117 15.15 -18.38 13.97
C ASN A 117 14.82 -16.89 14.02
N SER A 118 15.62 -16.05 13.36
CA SER A 118 15.50 -14.58 13.38
C SER A 118 14.11 -14.09 12.94
N GLN A 119 13.51 -14.72 11.92
CA GLN A 119 12.16 -14.37 11.45
C GLN A 119 11.05 -14.70 12.45
N LEU A 120 11.27 -15.71 13.30
CA LEU A 120 10.32 -16.20 14.30
C LEU A 120 10.54 -15.56 15.68
N PHE A 121 11.74 -15.08 16.02
CA PHE A 121 12.04 -14.65 17.39
C PHE A 121 12.72 -13.28 17.50
N ALA A 122 13.54 -12.89 16.52
CA ALA A 122 14.52 -11.81 16.70
C ALA A 122 14.73 -10.93 15.46
N LYS A 123 13.65 -10.53 14.79
CA LYS A 123 13.70 -9.64 13.61
C LYS A 123 14.34 -8.29 14.04
N PRO A 124 15.53 -7.91 13.54
CA PRO A 124 16.34 -6.84 14.16
C PRO A 124 15.62 -5.51 14.35
N ARG A 125 14.87 -5.04 13.34
CA ARG A 125 14.08 -3.79 13.38
C ARG A 125 12.99 -3.75 14.47
N LEU A 126 12.61 -4.90 15.04
CA LEU A 126 11.57 -5.01 16.07
C LEU A 126 12.15 -5.30 17.45
N THR A 127 13.08 -6.25 17.52
CA THR A 127 13.58 -6.82 18.78
C THR A 127 14.92 -6.25 19.23
N ILE A 128 15.66 -5.52 18.38
CA ILE A 128 16.86 -4.81 18.82
C ILE A 128 16.53 -3.34 19.01
N ARG A 129 16.61 -2.84 20.25
CA ARG A 129 16.40 -1.42 20.58
C ARG A 129 17.48 -0.93 21.52
N LYS A 130 18.06 0.25 21.23
CA LYS A 130 19.13 0.88 22.04
C LYS A 130 20.24 -0.13 22.42
N SER A 131 20.67 -0.92 21.42
CA SER A 131 21.67 -2.00 21.53
C SER A 131 21.32 -3.13 22.53
N ARG A 132 20.04 -3.44 22.72
CA ARG A 132 19.55 -4.55 23.55
C ARG A 132 18.58 -5.44 22.77
N LEU A 133 18.71 -6.76 22.93
CA LEU A 133 17.73 -7.74 22.45
C LEU A 133 16.53 -7.78 23.40
N ILE A 134 15.33 -7.69 22.84
CA ILE A 134 14.04 -7.80 23.52
C ILE A 134 13.54 -9.23 23.33
N VAL A 135 13.47 -9.98 24.43
CA VAL A 135 12.90 -11.32 24.49
C VAL A 135 11.50 -11.21 25.10
N ASN A 136 10.48 -11.67 24.38
CA ASN A 136 9.09 -11.63 24.85
C ASN A 136 8.73 -12.98 25.50
N LEU A 137 8.25 -12.96 26.74
CA LEU A 137 7.83 -14.16 27.47
C LEU A 137 6.33 -14.12 27.78
N GLY A 138 5.66 -15.25 27.60
CA GLY A 138 4.25 -15.50 27.91
C GLY A 138 4.09 -16.63 28.92
N LYS A 139 2.86 -17.06 29.23
CA LYS A 139 2.61 -18.14 30.21
C LYS A 139 2.43 -19.48 29.49
N SER A 140 3.13 -20.52 29.98
CA SER A 140 2.97 -21.91 29.56
C SER A 140 1.64 -22.50 30.05
N LEU A 141 0.65 -22.67 29.17
CA LEU A 141 -0.67 -23.23 29.51
C LEU A 141 -0.70 -24.75 29.30
N LEU A 142 -0.10 -25.49 30.24
CA LEU A 142 0.02 -26.96 30.22
C LEU A 142 -1.28 -27.74 30.50
N PHE A 143 -2.45 -27.22 30.13
CA PHE A 143 -3.75 -27.87 30.38
C PHE A 143 -4.42 -28.36 29.11
N LEU A 144 -4.19 -29.63 28.78
CA LEU A 144 -5.01 -30.41 27.84
C LEU A 144 -6.40 -30.66 28.45
N THR A 145 -7.37 -29.80 28.14
CA THR A 145 -8.81 -30.14 28.26
C THR A 145 -9.61 -29.38 27.22
N PHE A 146 -10.51 -30.08 26.51
CA PHE A 146 -11.48 -29.48 25.61
C PHE A 146 -12.53 -28.71 26.42
N LEU A 147 -12.44 -27.37 26.49
CA LEU A 147 -13.54 -26.48 26.87
C LEU A 147 -13.23 -25.03 26.45
N HIS A 148 -14.19 -24.34 25.82
CA HIS A 148 -14.02 -22.97 25.34
C HIS A 148 -13.94 -21.97 26.51
N SER A 149 -12.89 -21.14 26.55
CA SER A 149 -12.84 -19.90 27.37
C SER A 149 -11.79 -18.93 26.81
N HIS A 150 -11.93 -17.62 27.07
CA HIS A 150 -11.45 -16.56 26.16
C HIS A 150 -10.41 -15.58 26.76
N LEU A 151 -9.91 -14.68 25.88
CA LEU A 151 -9.17 -13.42 26.10
C LEU A 151 -7.65 -13.45 26.36
N SER A 152 -7.03 -12.26 26.31
CA SER A 152 -5.83 -12.02 25.48
C SER A 152 -4.67 -11.24 26.15
N LEU A 153 -3.58 -11.13 25.39
CA LEU A 153 -2.35 -10.32 25.59
C LEU A 153 -1.33 -10.77 26.66
N VAL A 154 -0.26 -9.98 26.80
CA VAL A 154 1.07 -10.39 27.33
C VAL A 154 0.97 -11.14 28.65
N VAL A 155 1.50 -12.37 28.64
CA VAL A 155 1.32 -13.36 29.72
C VAL A 155 -0.16 -13.72 29.95
N ALA A 156 -0.81 -14.25 28.91
CA ALA A 156 -2.15 -14.83 28.96
C ALA A 156 -2.20 -16.05 29.92
N HIS A 157 -2.47 -15.77 31.20
CA HIS A 157 -2.36 -16.69 32.32
C HIS A 157 -3.58 -16.59 33.25
N GLN A 158 -4.33 -17.68 33.39
CA GLN A 158 -5.27 -17.81 34.51
C GLN A 158 -4.50 -17.85 35.84
N GLY A 159 -4.87 -16.98 36.79
CA GLY A 159 -4.38 -17.01 38.16
C GLY A 159 -2.88 -16.72 38.36
N LEU A 160 -2.32 -15.70 37.70
CA LEU A 160 -1.21 -14.96 38.31
C LEU A 160 -1.82 -14.04 39.38
N THR A 161 -1.47 -14.28 40.65
CA THR A 161 -1.97 -13.49 41.78
C THR A 161 -0.82 -12.73 42.45
N CYS A 162 -0.98 -11.40 42.52
CA CYS A 162 -0.15 -10.49 43.30
C CYS A 162 -0.77 -10.32 44.69
N LEU A 163 0.04 -10.33 45.75
CA LEU A 163 -0.42 -10.15 47.15
C LEU A 163 -0.43 -8.69 47.62
N ALA A 164 0.12 -7.76 46.84
CA ALA A 164 0.34 -6.36 47.23
C ALA A 164 -0.91 -5.45 47.20
N VAL A 165 -1.98 -5.86 47.90
CA VAL A 165 -3.03 -4.96 48.43
C VAL A 165 -3.25 -5.23 49.94
N ALA A 166 -2.20 -5.66 50.63
CA ALA A 166 -2.18 -5.82 52.09
C ALA A 166 -1.83 -4.49 52.78
N GLY A 167 -2.68 -3.47 52.60
CA GLY A 167 -2.40 -2.11 53.08
C GLY A 167 -3.58 -1.30 53.61
N GLN A 168 -4.82 -1.67 53.29
CA GLN A 168 -6.04 -1.03 53.84
C GLN A 168 -7.13 -2.07 54.10
N ASN A 169 -7.95 -1.83 55.13
CA ASN A 169 -8.98 -2.76 55.59
C ASN A 169 -10.18 -2.81 54.64
N LEU A 170 -10.20 -3.78 53.71
CA LEU A 170 -11.37 -4.12 52.90
C LEU A 170 -11.69 -5.61 53.02
N THR A 171 -12.86 -5.92 53.54
CA THR A 171 -13.33 -7.29 53.88
C THR A 171 -13.76 -8.15 52.69
N THR A 172 -13.29 -7.83 51.48
CA THR A 172 -13.52 -8.66 50.28
C THR A 172 -12.20 -8.98 49.57
N ARG A 173 -11.88 -10.27 49.43
CA ARG A 173 -10.74 -10.76 48.64
C ARG A 173 -11.03 -10.62 47.14
N ARG A 174 -11.14 -9.39 46.63
CA ARG A 174 -11.21 -9.11 45.19
C ARG A 174 -9.84 -9.34 44.57
N HIS A 175 -9.67 -10.52 43.96
CA HIS A 175 -8.54 -10.80 43.11
C HIS A 175 -8.56 -9.82 41.92
N SER A 176 -7.49 -9.05 41.74
CA SER A 176 -7.30 -8.22 40.56
C SER A 176 -6.33 -8.94 39.64
N CYS A 177 -6.84 -9.64 38.63
CA CYS A 177 -5.98 -10.27 37.63
C CYS A 177 -5.42 -9.18 36.70
N LEU A 178 -4.14 -9.33 36.33
CA LEU A 178 -3.41 -8.38 35.49
C LEU A 178 -4.15 -7.97 34.20
N PRO A 179 -4.82 -8.88 33.45
CA PRO A 179 -5.58 -8.50 32.26
C PRO A 179 -6.68 -7.47 32.50
N THR A 180 -7.40 -7.53 33.63
CA THR A 180 -8.46 -6.55 33.94
C THR A 180 -7.87 -5.16 34.15
N MET A 181 -6.72 -5.04 34.84
CA MET A 181 -6.05 -3.76 35.05
C MET A 181 -5.54 -3.18 33.72
N MET A 182 -4.91 -4.02 32.88
CA MET A 182 -4.41 -3.59 31.56
C MET A 182 -5.55 -3.17 30.63
N HIS A 183 -6.66 -3.92 30.61
CA HIS A 183 -7.84 -3.57 29.82
C HIS A 183 -8.46 -2.25 30.29
N SER A 184 -8.52 -1.97 31.60
CA SER A 184 -9.01 -0.68 32.10
C SER A 184 -8.09 0.50 31.80
N LEU A 185 -6.77 0.28 31.67
CA LEU A 185 -5.79 1.34 31.45
C LEU A 185 -5.55 1.69 29.97
N PHE A 186 -5.79 0.77 29.04
CA PHE A 186 -5.38 0.93 27.63
C PHE A 186 -6.49 0.75 26.59
N SER A 187 -7.76 0.54 26.99
CA SER A 187 -8.88 0.35 26.03
C SER A 187 -9.60 1.64 25.61
N ALA A 188 -9.03 2.81 25.91
CA ALA A 188 -9.56 4.11 25.48
C ALA A 188 -8.93 4.54 24.15
N SER A 189 -9.59 4.22 23.03
CA SER A 189 -9.25 4.74 21.69
C SER A 189 -10.47 4.70 20.74
N ASN A 190 -11.64 5.02 21.28
CA ASN A 190 -12.92 5.08 20.56
C ASN A 190 -13.55 6.49 20.59
N GLU A 191 -12.72 7.53 20.78
CA GLU A 191 -13.10 8.93 20.61
C GLU A 191 -12.79 9.37 19.18
N ILE A 192 -13.77 9.17 18.29
CA ILE A 192 -13.92 9.97 17.07
C ILE A 192 -15.20 10.76 17.30
N GLY A 193 -15.10 12.08 17.27
CA GLY A 193 -16.22 12.98 17.58
C GLY A 193 -17.34 12.84 16.55
N ALA A 194 -18.52 12.43 17.01
CA ALA A 194 -19.76 12.57 16.27
C ALA A 194 -20.46 13.86 16.70
N ASP A 195 -19.94 15.01 16.22
CA ASP A 195 -20.69 16.26 16.25
C ASP A 195 -21.78 16.19 15.16
N THR A 196 -22.93 15.66 15.54
CA THR A 196 -24.14 15.63 14.71
C THR A 196 -25.27 16.35 15.45
N SER A 197 -25.38 17.63 15.18
CA SER A 197 -26.58 18.46 15.35
C SER A 197 -26.48 19.59 14.34
N ASP A 198 -27.54 20.11 13.75
CA ASP A 198 -28.90 19.66 13.48
C ASP A 198 -29.40 20.75 12.50
N TRP A 199 -29.98 20.38 11.36
CA TRP A 199 -30.72 21.33 10.53
C TRP A 199 -32.21 21.14 10.82
N ASP A 200 -32.84 22.23 11.25
CA ASP A 200 -34.28 22.51 11.18
C ASP A 200 -35.28 21.44 11.64
N SER A 201 -35.82 21.64 12.85
CA SER A 201 -37.28 21.65 12.99
C SER A 201 -37.71 22.71 14.00
N ASP A 202 -38.40 23.74 13.51
CA ASP A 202 -38.91 24.87 14.26
C ASP A 202 -40.30 24.58 14.87
N ILE A 203 -40.81 25.48 15.73
CA ILE A 203 -42.20 25.54 16.24
C ILE A 203 -42.60 24.49 17.33
N GLU A 204 -42.32 24.89 18.56
CA GLU A 204 -43.29 25.11 19.65
C GLU A 204 -44.59 24.25 19.83
N ASN A 205 -44.70 23.74 21.07
CA ASN A 205 -45.80 23.94 22.04
C ASN A 205 -46.94 22.91 22.33
N GLU A 206 -47.29 22.90 23.62
CA GLU A 206 -48.52 22.46 24.32
C GLU A 206 -48.97 20.98 24.41
N ASN A 207 -48.75 20.42 25.62
CA ASN A 207 -49.79 19.89 26.53
C ASN A 207 -50.79 18.80 26.06
N LEU A 208 -50.60 17.53 26.48
CA LEU A 208 -51.43 16.81 27.49
C LEU A 208 -51.11 15.27 27.53
N PRO A 209 -51.51 14.52 28.59
CA PRO A 209 -50.99 13.17 28.82
C PRO A 209 -51.99 11.99 28.64
N SER A 210 -51.41 10.82 28.32
CA SER A 210 -51.79 9.46 28.77
C SER A 210 -53.12 8.79 28.34
N SER A 211 -53.06 7.45 28.23
CA SER A 211 -54.19 6.50 28.12
C SER A 211 -55.00 6.51 26.80
N SER A 212 -55.62 5.41 26.32
CA SER A 212 -55.39 3.97 26.56
C SER A 212 -56.20 3.12 25.56
N THR A 213 -55.93 1.81 25.52
CA THR A 213 -56.82 0.73 25.00
C THR A 213 -57.08 0.67 23.48
N PRO A 214 -57.52 -0.48 22.92
CA PRO A 214 -57.17 -0.85 21.54
C PRO A 214 -58.39 -1.27 20.66
N VAL A 215 -58.09 -2.05 19.60
CA VAL A 215 -59.01 -2.82 18.73
C VAL A 215 -59.66 -2.04 17.57
N MET A 216 -59.24 -2.34 16.33
CA MET A 216 -60.06 -3.06 15.33
C MET A 216 -59.28 -3.25 14.02
N GLN A 217 -59.28 -4.48 13.49
CA GLN A 217 -59.16 -4.72 12.05
C GLN A 217 -60.57 -4.66 11.44
N PRO A 218 -60.69 -4.17 10.19
CA PRO A 218 -61.51 -4.85 9.20
C PRO A 218 -60.71 -5.24 7.95
N THR A 219 -61.30 -6.10 7.11
CA THR A 219 -60.63 -6.82 6.00
C THR A 219 -61.29 -6.50 4.66
N VAL A 220 -60.59 -6.77 3.53
CA VAL A 220 -61.10 -6.72 2.13
C VAL A 220 -61.28 -5.25 1.64
N SER A 221 -60.84 -4.82 0.46
CA SER A 221 -60.97 -5.45 -0.87
C SER A 221 -59.90 -5.02 -1.89
N CYS A 222 -59.88 -5.69 -3.04
CA CYS A 222 -59.05 -5.36 -4.21
C CYS A 222 -59.68 -4.27 -5.08
N VAL A 223 -58.85 -3.37 -5.65
CA VAL A 223 -59.14 -2.67 -6.91
C VAL A 223 -57.92 -2.80 -7.82
N ARG A 224 -58.11 -3.40 -9.01
CA ARG A 224 -57.11 -3.35 -10.09
C ARG A 224 -57.22 -2.01 -10.80
N HIS A 225 -56.11 -1.34 -11.05
CA HIS A 225 -55.97 -0.42 -12.18
C HIS A 225 -54.79 -0.83 -13.05
N HIS A 226 -55.02 -0.84 -14.37
CA HIS A 226 -53.98 -1.15 -15.35
C HIS A 226 -53.07 0.06 -15.54
N HIS A 227 -51.76 -0.18 -15.57
CA HIS A 227 -50.84 0.65 -16.33
C HIS A 227 -50.03 -0.23 -17.29
N THR A 228 -49.74 0.35 -18.45
CA THR A 228 -49.37 -0.37 -19.67
C THR A 228 -47.87 -0.64 -19.72
N GLN A 229 -47.51 -1.92 -19.77
CA GLN A 229 -46.14 -2.39 -19.95
C GLN A 229 -45.70 -2.21 -21.42
N THR A 230 -44.85 -1.21 -21.68
CA THR A 230 -44.18 -1.03 -22.98
C THR A 230 -42.83 -1.75 -22.98
N ASP A 231 -42.82 -3.04 -23.31
CA ASP A 231 -41.61 -3.86 -23.39
C ASP A 231 -40.69 -3.45 -24.56
N HIS A 232 -39.75 -2.55 -24.31
CA HIS A 232 -38.60 -2.35 -25.21
C HIS A 232 -37.54 -3.44 -25.00
N SER A 233 -37.88 -4.64 -25.46
CA SER A 233 -36.96 -5.78 -25.48
C SER A 233 -35.80 -5.56 -26.48
N TRP A 234 -34.59 -5.40 -25.95
CA TRP A 234 -33.37 -5.44 -26.75
C TRP A 234 -33.11 -6.87 -27.23
N GLN A 235 -33.62 -7.19 -28.43
CA GLN A 235 -33.44 -8.52 -29.04
C GLN A 235 -31.97 -8.75 -29.41
N ASN A 236 -31.26 -9.44 -28.53
CA ASN A 236 -29.93 -9.97 -28.78
C ASN A 236 -30.01 -11.04 -29.90
N ARG A 237 -29.68 -10.67 -31.14
CA ARG A 237 -29.72 -11.56 -32.30
C ARG A 237 -28.32 -12.05 -32.67
N ASN A 238 -28.24 -13.32 -33.05
CA ASN A 238 -27.05 -14.02 -33.57
C ASN A 238 -25.96 -14.36 -32.53
N ALA A 239 -26.37 -14.92 -31.39
CA ALA A 239 -25.58 -15.97 -30.72
C ALA A 239 -26.39 -17.28 -30.72
N PRO A 240 -25.83 -18.44 -31.12
CA PRO A 240 -26.57 -19.70 -31.11
C PRO A 240 -26.85 -20.15 -29.67
N SER A 241 -28.09 -20.54 -29.40
CA SER A 241 -28.59 -20.81 -28.04
C SER A 241 -28.17 -22.20 -27.52
N SER A 242 -26.92 -22.32 -27.04
CA SER A 242 -26.50 -23.43 -26.17
C SER A 242 -26.66 -23.04 -24.70
N SER A 243 -27.63 -23.65 -24.01
CA SER A 243 -28.07 -23.26 -22.67
C SER A 243 -27.10 -23.60 -21.54
N ALA A 244 -26.77 -22.60 -20.72
CA ALA A 244 -26.62 -22.68 -19.26
C ALA A 244 -25.72 -23.77 -18.62
N GLN A 245 -24.80 -24.41 -19.35
CA GLN A 245 -23.90 -25.44 -18.80
C GLN A 245 -22.44 -25.00 -18.59
N ASN A 246 -21.99 -23.90 -19.19
CA ASN A 246 -20.60 -23.42 -19.10
C ASN A 246 -20.33 -22.53 -17.86
N ALA A 247 -21.00 -22.80 -16.74
CA ALA A 247 -20.82 -22.05 -15.49
C ALA A 247 -19.52 -22.43 -14.74
N ASN A 248 -18.89 -23.54 -15.10
CA ASN A 248 -17.54 -23.89 -14.68
C ASN A 248 -16.58 -23.64 -15.85
N ALA A 249 -15.92 -22.48 -15.87
CA ALA A 249 -14.62 -22.35 -16.52
C ALA A 249 -13.62 -23.20 -15.70
N ALA A 250 -13.55 -24.49 -16.01
CA ALA A 250 -12.73 -25.43 -15.25
C ALA A 250 -11.27 -24.94 -15.20
N ALA A 251 -10.72 -24.81 -13.99
CA ALA A 251 -9.31 -24.46 -13.83
C ALA A 251 -8.46 -25.43 -14.67
N PRO A 252 -7.48 -24.92 -15.45
CA PRO A 252 -6.74 -25.75 -16.38
C PRO A 252 -6.09 -26.91 -15.62
N GLN A 253 -6.24 -28.15 -16.11
CA GLN A 253 -5.76 -29.35 -15.43
C GLN A 253 -4.22 -29.49 -15.43
N GLN A 254 -3.54 -28.60 -16.15
CA GLN A 254 -2.09 -28.59 -16.33
C GLN A 254 -1.56 -27.17 -16.14
N LEU A 255 -0.40 -27.08 -15.47
CA LEU A 255 0.36 -25.85 -15.30
C LEU A 255 1.08 -25.46 -16.61
N TRP A 256 0.81 -24.23 -17.06
CA TRP A 256 1.18 -23.69 -18.38
C TRP A 256 0.66 -24.58 -19.53
N PRO A 257 -0.66 -24.52 -19.83
CA PRO A 257 -1.20 -25.11 -21.05
C PRO A 257 -0.74 -24.33 -22.29
N ASP A 258 -0.84 -24.93 -23.48
CA ASP A 258 -0.67 -24.23 -24.75
C ASP A 258 -1.75 -23.15 -24.90
N TRP A 259 -1.39 -21.90 -24.59
CA TRP A 259 -2.31 -20.76 -24.59
C TRP A 259 -2.04 -19.82 -25.76
N THR A 260 -3.11 -19.33 -26.38
CA THR A 260 -3.04 -18.36 -27.48
C THR A 260 -3.82 -17.10 -27.12
N PRO A 261 -3.24 -15.89 -27.27
CA PRO A 261 -3.90 -14.66 -26.86
C PRO A 261 -5.15 -14.38 -27.71
N PRO A 262 -6.32 -14.07 -27.10
CA PRO A 262 -7.53 -13.75 -27.84
C PRO A 262 -7.36 -12.44 -28.61
N SER A 263 -7.72 -12.44 -29.90
CA SER A 263 -7.51 -11.34 -30.83
C SER A 263 -8.14 -10.01 -30.37
N GLY A 264 -7.31 -8.98 -30.22
CA GLY A 264 -7.76 -7.60 -29.99
C GLY A 264 -8.30 -6.92 -31.26
N ARG A 265 -9.25 -5.99 -31.09
CA ARG A 265 -9.91 -5.26 -32.19
C ARG A 265 -9.28 -3.89 -32.52
N TYR A 266 -8.49 -3.34 -31.61
CA TYR A 266 -8.06 -1.94 -31.61
C TYR A 266 -6.59 -1.78 -32.02
N ARG A 267 -6.09 -2.62 -32.92
CA ARG A 267 -4.65 -2.67 -33.28
C ARG A 267 -4.16 -1.34 -33.87
N THR A 268 -5.03 -0.65 -34.61
CA THR A 268 -4.73 0.63 -35.26
C THR A 268 -4.48 1.78 -34.28
N LEU A 269 -4.89 1.68 -33.00
CA LEU A 269 -4.60 2.70 -31.99
C LEU A 269 -3.11 2.81 -31.66
N TYR A 270 -2.31 1.83 -32.08
CA TYR A 270 -0.88 1.79 -31.87
C TYR A 270 -0.08 2.19 -33.12
N ASP A 271 -0.75 2.51 -34.23
CA ASP A 271 -0.10 3.06 -35.42
C ASP A 271 0.19 4.58 -35.21
N ASP A 272 -0.76 5.32 -34.64
CA ASP A 272 -0.61 6.73 -34.21
C ASP A 272 0.00 6.88 -32.80
N PHE A 273 1.10 6.17 -32.54
CA PHE A 273 1.68 5.99 -31.20
C PHE A 273 1.96 7.28 -30.38
N PRO A 274 2.43 8.41 -30.95
CA PRO A 274 2.74 9.63 -30.19
C PRO A 274 1.54 10.25 -29.45
N ASP A 275 0.32 9.91 -29.84
CA ASP A 275 -0.92 10.43 -29.27
C ASP A 275 -1.88 9.32 -28.79
N PHE A 276 -1.34 8.13 -28.45
CA PHE A 276 -2.09 6.94 -28.02
C PHE A 276 -3.27 7.23 -27.09
N THR A 277 -3.07 7.98 -26.01
CA THR A 277 -4.12 8.31 -25.03
C THR A 277 -5.29 9.09 -25.68
N ARG A 278 -4.99 10.02 -26.61
CA ARG A 278 -6.00 10.77 -27.37
C ARG A 278 -6.71 9.89 -28.39
N ALA A 279 -5.98 9.02 -29.09
CA ALA A 279 -6.56 8.06 -30.03
C ALA A 279 -7.53 7.08 -29.31
N VAL A 280 -7.22 6.67 -28.08
CA VAL A 280 -8.15 5.90 -27.25
C VAL A 280 -9.38 6.72 -26.86
N PHE A 281 -9.24 7.95 -26.37
CA PHE A 281 -10.39 8.82 -26.03
C PHE A 281 -11.31 9.04 -27.23
N GLN A 282 -10.76 9.36 -28.42
CA GLN A 282 -11.51 9.51 -29.67
C GLN A 282 -12.21 8.21 -30.09
N THR A 283 -11.60 7.05 -29.83
CA THR A 283 -12.19 5.75 -30.17
C THR A 283 -13.29 5.34 -29.20
N ALA A 284 -13.10 5.56 -27.90
CA ALA A 284 -14.10 5.35 -26.87
C ALA A 284 -15.36 6.19 -27.11
N THR A 285 -15.19 7.40 -27.65
CA THR A 285 -16.27 8.37 -27.91
C THR A 285 -16.73 8.41 -29.37
N SER A 286 -16.23 7.52 -30.24
CA SER A 286 -16.43 7.54 -31.70
C SER A 286 -17.88 7.62 -32.22
N ASN A 287 -18.88 7.22 -31.44
CA ASN A 287 -20.30 7.27 -31.80
C ASN A 287 -21.12 8.25 -30.92
N SER A 288 -20.46 9.11 -30.14
CA SER A 288 -21.10 10.09 -29.25
C SER A 288 -20.33 11.41 -29.26
N THR A 289 -21.01 12.50 -28.92
CA THR A 289 -20.37 13.77 -28.56
C THR A 289 -20.56 13.96 -27.06
N PRO A 290 -19.71 13.36 -26.20
CA PRO A 290 -19.80 13.60 -24.77
C PRO A 290 -19.57 15.09 -24.47
N PRO A 291 -20.06 15.60 -23.34
CA PRO A 291 -19.66 16.93 -22.87
C PRO A 291 -18.15 16.97 -22.58
N ASP A 292 -17.62 18.18 -22.49
CA ASP A 292 -16.23 18.40 -22.11
C ASP A 292 -16.02 18.00 -20.63
N LEU A 293 -14.86 17.44 -20.31
CA LEU A 293 -14.51 17.06 -18.94
C LEU A 293 -13.80 18.23 -18.25
N ASP A 294 -14.59 19.15 -17.72
CA ASP A 294 -14.11 20.30 -16.96
C ASP A 294 -14.10 19.99 -15.45
N ILE A 295 -12.91 19.88 -14.87
CA ILE A 295 -12.69 19.62 -13.44
C ILE A 295 -11.93 20.81 -12.84
N SER A 296 -12.56 21.54 -11.93
CA SER A 296 -12.01 22.77 -11.34
C SER A 296 -12.08 22.80 -9.81
N GLY A 297 -11.14 23.50 -9.17
CA GLY A 297 -11.06 23.71 -7.72
C GLY A 297 -9.85 24.56 -7.32
N GLN A 298 -9.56 24.68 -6.03
CA GLN A 298 -8.43 25.47 -5.48
C GLN A 298 -7.20 24.62 -5.14
N SER A 299 -7.33 23.29 -5.13
CA SER A 299 -6.24 22.34 -4.83
C SER A 299 -6.39 21.00 -5.54
N VAL A 300 -5.29 20.25 -5.73
CA VAL A 300 -5.33 18.88 -6.30
C VAL A 300 -6.33 17.97 -5.58
N GLY A 301 -6.44 18.12 -4.25
CA GLY A 301 -7.38 17.35 -3.44
C GLY A 301 -8.85 17.62 -3.79
N GLU A 302 -9.23 18.89 -4.03
CA GLU A 302 -10.57 19.25 -4.49
C GLU A 302 -10.84 18.72 -5.90
N LEU A 303 -9.89 18.88 -6.83
CA LEU A 303 -10.03 18.33 -8.18
C LEU A 303 -10.13 16.80 -8.17
N ALA A 304 -9.40 16.11 -7.29
CA ALA A 304 -9.48 14.66 -7.12
C ALA A 304 -10.84 14.22 -6.57
N MET A 305 -11.40 14.93 -5.59
CA MET A 305 -12.77 14.65 -5.11
C MET A 305 -13.83 14.91 -6.19
N ALA A 306 -13.72 16.03 -6.94
CA ALA A 306 -14.62 16.34 -8.05
C ALA A 306 -14.52 15.31 -9.18
N PHE A 307 -13.31 14.86 -9.52
CA PHE A 307 -13.09 13.82 -10.53
C PHE A 307 -13.62 12.46 -10.09
N VAL A 308 -13.40 12.05 -8.83
CA VAL A 308 -13.99 10.82 -8.27
C VAL A 308 -15.53 10.88 -8.27
N ASN A 309 -16.13 12.03 -7.95
CA ASN A 309 -17.59 12.21 -8.05
C ASN A 309 -18.09 12.09 -9.50
N THR A 310 -17.30 12.52 -10.47
CA THR A 310 -17.62 12.32 -11.91
C THR A 310 -17.49 10.83 -12.29
N ILE A 311 -16.50 10.11 -11.77
CA ILE A 311 -16.38 8.65 -11.95
C ILE A 311 -17.56 7.91 -11.30
N LYS A 312 -18.05 8.36 -10.13
CA LYS A 312 -19.27 7.80 -9.50
C LYS A 312 -20.49 7.93 -10.41
N ALA A 313 -20.67 9.06 -11.09
CA ALA A 313 -21.74 9.24 -12.08
C ALA A 313 -21.59 8.29 -13.29
N ALA A 314 -20.37 8.08 -13.79
CA ALA A 314 -20.08 7.12 -14.85
C ALA A 314 -20.32 5.65 -14.41
N VAL A 315 -19.95 5.30 -13.17
CA VAL A 315 -20.23 3.99 -12.56
C VAL A 315 -21.73 3.74 -12.42
N ALA A 316 -22.48 4.71 -11.91
CA ALA A 316 -23.93 4.60 -11.71
C ALA A 316 -24.73 4.51 -13.03
N SER A 317 -24.24 5.16 -14.10
CA SER A 317 -24.84 5.08 -15.45
C SER A 317 -24.30 3.92 -16.30
N SER A 318 -23.16 3.33 -15.91
CA SER A 318 -22.37 2.38 -16.72
C SER A 318 -21.93 2.95 -18.09
N ASP A 319 -21.72 4.27 -18.15
CA ASP A 319 -21.22 4.99 -19.34
C ASP A 319 -20.00 5.85 -18.96
N PHE A 320 -18.82 5.44 -19.46
CA PHE A 320 -17.56 6.14 -19.21
C PHE A 320 -17.21 7.17 -20.31
N SER A 321 -18.12 7.47 -21.26
CA SER A 321 -17.86 8.39 -22.38
C SER A 321 -17.46 9.80 -21.94
N HIS A 322 -18.00 10.31 -20.81
CA HIS A 322 -17.59 11.61 -20.26
C HIS A 322 -16.19 11.56 -19.63
N ILE A 323 -15.92 10.50 -18.86
CA ILE A 323 -14.58 10.23 -18.28
C ILE A 323 -13.51 10.01 -19.36
N LEU A 324 -13.92 9.60 -20.56
CA LEU A 324 -13.07 9.43 -21.75
C LEU A 324 -13.29 10.49 -22.83
N SER A 325 -13.89 11.64 -22.50
CA SER A 325 -14.03 12.77 -23.43
C SER A 325 -12.65 13.23 -23.93
N PRO A 326 -12.45 13.47 -25.24
CA PRO A 326 -11.19 13.99 -25.78
C PRO A 326 -10.90 15.44 -25.37
N GLN A 327 -11.93 16.20 -24.98
CA GLN A 327 -11.81 17.57 -24.49
C GLN A 327 -11.86 17.57 -22.96
N ARG A 328 -10.78 18.02 -22.32
CA ARG A 328 -10.49 17.81 -20.90
C ARG A 328 -9.75 19.02 -20.34
N ASN A 329 -10.32 19.67 -19.32
CA ASN A 329 -9.70 20.80 -18.66
C ASN A 329 -9.65 20.55 -17.14
N PHE A 330 -8.48 20.15 -16.64
CA PHE A 330 -8.19 20.10 -15.22
C PHE A 330 -7.55 21.42 -14.81
N THR A 331 -8.26 22.23 -14.02
CA THR A 331 -7.94 23.65 -13.80
C THR A 331 -7.93 24.00 -12.32
N ILE A 332 -6.84 24.57 -11.86
CA ILE A 332 -6.67 25.05 -10.49
C ILE A 332 -6.81 26.57 -10.51
N THR A 333 -7.65 27.08 -9.61
CA THR A 333 -7.97 28.50 -9.45
C THR A 333 -7.47 29.01 -8.11
N LYS A 334 -7.05 30.27 -8.05
CA LYS A 334 -6.77 30.96 -6.79
C LYS A 334 -8.08 31.32 -6.09
N PRO A 335 -8.06 31.72 -4.80
CA PRO A 335 -9.27 32.16 -4.08
C PRO A 335 -10.00 33.38 -4.70
N ASP A 336 -9.34 34.14 -5.59
CA ASP A 336 -9.95 35.24 -6.36
C ASP A 336 -10.60 34.78 -7.70
N GLY A 337 -10.60 33.48 -7.98
CA GLY A 337 -11.11 32.88 -9.21
C GLY A 337 -10.14 32.93 -10.41
N SER A 338 -8.98 33.56 -10.27
CA SER A 338 -7.98 33.61 -11.35
C SER A 338 -7.29 32.26 -11.57
N LEU A 339 -6.88 31.98 -12.81
CA LEU A 339 -6.15 30.77 -13.18
C LEU A 339 -4.80 30.69 -12.43
N LEU A 340 -4.56 29.56 -11.76
CA LEU A 340 -3.26 29.20 -11.19
C LEU A 340 -2.52 28.22 -12.11
N SER A 341 -3.15 27.11 -12.47
CA SER A 341 -2.53 26.03 -13.27
C SER A 341 -3.57 25.25 -14.05
N THR A 342 -3.21 24.67 -15.19
CA THR A 342 -4.11 23.83 -15.99
C THR A 342 -3.36 22.87 -16.93
N GLY A 343 -4.04 21.80 -17.34
CA GLY A 343 -3.60 20.88 -18.40
C GLY A 343 -3.21 19.48 -17.92
N THR A 344 -2.56 18.71 -18.81
CA THR A 344 -2.30 17.26 -18.61
C THR A 344 -1.39 16.92 -17.43
N GLY A 345 -0.55 17.86 -16.97
CA GLY A 345 0.20 17.69 -15.73
C GLY A 345 -0.72 17.65 -14.52
N VAL A 346 -1.69 18.58 -14.45
CA VAL A 346 -2.71 18.61 -13.40
C VAL A 346 -3.60 17.38 -13.46
N GLU A 347 -4.02 16.92 -14.65
CA GLU A 347 -4.77 15.66 -14.80
C GLU A 347 -4.04 14.47 -14.16
N LYS A 348 -2.72 14.36 -14.37
CA LYS A 348 -1.91 13.26 -13.80
C LYS A 348 -1.76 13.36 -12.28
N GLU A 349 -1.53 14.57 -11.75
CA GLU A 349 -1.48 14.79 -10.30
C GLU A 349 -2.83 14.46 -9.65
N VAL A 350 -3.94 14.89 -10.25
CA VAL A 350 -5.32 14.63 -9.80
C VAL A 350 -5.65 13.13 -9.83
N LEU A 351 -5.30 12.44 -10.92
CA LEU A 351 -5.50 11.00 -11.07
C LEU A 351 -4.66 10.20 -10.05
N TYR A 352 -3.41 10.60 -9.82
CA TYR A 352 -2.54 9.98 -8.83
C TYR A 352 -3.06 10.21 -7.40
N THR A 353 -3.53 11.42 -7.07
CA THR A 353 -4.15 11.74 -5.77
C THR A 353 -5.47 10.98 -5.54
N ALA A 354 -6.30 10.82 -6.58
CA ALA A 354 -7.51 10.01 -6.49
C ALA A 354 -7.20 8.52 -6.24
N PHE A 355 -6.14 7.99 -6.85
CA PHE A 355 -5.71 6.60 -6.64
C PHE A 355 -4.99 6.42 -5.29
N SER A 356 -4.19 7.40 -4.83
CA SER A 356 -3.41 7.28 -3.60
C SER A 356 -4.27 7.09 -2.36
N TRP A 357 -5.50 7.61 -2.35
CA TRP A 357 -6.48 7.34 -1.27
C TRP A 357 -6.71 5.84 -1.06
N TYR A 358 -6.79 5.03 -2.12
CA TYR A 358 -6.92 3.57 -2.02
C TYR A 358 -5.61 2.91 -1.53
N VAL A 359 -4.46 3.51 -1.84
CA VAL A 359 -3.13 3.06 -1.39
C VAL A 359 -2.92 3.35 0.10
N ASP A 360 -3.36 4.50 0.60
CA ASP A 360 -3.37 4.83 2.03
C ASP A 360 -4.27 3.83 2.80
N HIS A 361 -5.39 3.45 2.21
CA HIS A 361 -6.29 2.41 2.71
C HIS A 361 -5.88 0.98 2.29
N ARG A 362 -4.58 0.70 2.08
CA ARG A 362 -4.05 -0.56 1.49
C ARG A 362 -4.73 -1.82 2.03
N GLY A 363 -4.90 -1.91 3.35
CA GLY A 363 -5.46 -3.08 4.03
C GLY A 363 -6.91 -3.42 3.67
N ALA A 364 -7.67 -2.47 3.12
CA ALA A 364 -9.07 -2.64 2.70
C ALA A 364 -9.23 -2.97 1.20
N TYR A 365 -8.28 -2.57 0.35
CA TYR A 365 -8.40 -2.70 -1.11
C TYR A 365 -7.36 -3.62 -1.74
N PHE A 366 -6.14 -3.64 -1.21
CA PHE A 366 -5.00 -4.34 -1.80
C PHE A 366 -4.54 -5.53 -0.94
N LEU A 367 -4.42 -6.68 -1.58
CA LEU A 367 -4.09 -7.97 -0.98
C LEU A 367 -2.68 -8.39 -1.42
N PRO A 368 -1.67 -8.25 -0.55
CA PRO A 368 -0.30 -8.69 -0.82
C PRO A 368 -0.20 -10.14 -1.30
N ARG A 369 0.70 -10.36 -2.24
CA ARG A 369 0.99 -11.60 -2.96
C ARG A 369 2.41 -12.08 -2.66
N PHE A 370 2.84 -13.11 -3.39
CA PHE A 370 4.07 -13.85 -3.13
C PHE A 370 5.32 -12.96 -3.00
N ASP A 371 5.36 -11.85 -3.74
CA ASP A 371 6.50 -10.98 -4.01
C ASP A 371 6.24 -9.51 -3.62
N ASP A 372 5.46 -9.27 -2.57
CA ASP A 372 4.99 -7.95 -2.09
C ASP A 372 4.13 -7.11 -3.07
N THR A 373 3.95 -7.55 -4.33
CA THR A 373 2.91 -7.04 -5.23
C THR A 373 1.50 -7.30 -4.66
N CYS A 374 0.46 -6.67 -5.19
CA CYS A 374 -0.91 -6.84 -4.69
C CYS A 374 -1.92 -7.24 -5.77
N SER A 375 -2.93 -8.00 -5.34
CA SER A 375 -4.22 -8.13 -6.03
C SER A 375 -5.30 -7.38 -5.23
N ILE A 376 -6.57 -7.58 -5.54
CA ILE A 376 -7.71 -7.00 -4.83
C ILE A 376 -8.08 -7.82 -3.59
N VAL A 377 -8.46 -7.13 -2.51
CA VAL A 377 -9.07 -7.74 -1.30
C VAL A 377 -10.53 -8.08 -1.58
N THR A 378 -10.90 -9.35 -1.40
CA THR A 378 -12.29 -9.77 -1.22
C THR A 378 -12.64 -9.79 0.26
N THR A 379 -13.76 -9.18 0.63
CA THR A 379 -14.30 -9.12 2.00
C THR A 379 -15.16 -10.32 2.37
N MET A 380 -15.63 -11.09 1.37
CA MET A 380 -16.47 -12.28 1.54
C MET A 380 -15.82 -13.53 0.91
N SER A 381 -16.37 -14.70 1.26
CA SER A 381 -16.18 -15.94 0.51
C SER A 381 -17.08 -15.96 -0.74
N PHE A 382 -16.72 -16.74 -1.75
CA PHE A 382 -17.57 -16.95 -2.94
C PHE A 382 -18.99 -17.41 -2.60
N THR A 383 -19.15 -18.26 -1.58
CA THR A 383 -20.47 -18.67 -1.05
C THR A 383 -21.32 -17.54 -0.48
N SER A 384 -20.71 -16.41 -0.12
CA SER A 384 -21.36 -15.23 0.47
C SER A 384 -21.23 -13.97 -0.38
N HIS A 385 -20.65 -14.05 -1.59
CA HIS A 385 -20.34 -12.89 -2.44
C HIS A 385 -21.56 -12.03 -2.82
N ALA A 386 -22.76 -12.61 -2.78
CA ALA A 386 -24.03 -11.93 -3.02
C ALA A 386 -24.40 -10.89 -1.93
N TYR A 387 -23.80 -10.96 -0.74
CA TYR A 387 -24.06 -10.06 0.38
C TYR A 387 -23.06 -8.89 0.48
N VAL A 388 -22.15 -8.74 -0.49
CA VAL A 388 -21.27 -7.57 -0.58
C VAL A 388 -22.10 -6.31 -0.85
N SER A 389 -21.87 -5.23 -0.09
CA SER A 389 -22.65 -3.99 -0.20
C SER A 389 -22.54 -3.33 -1.59
N THR A 390 -23.46 -2.42 -1.90
CA THR A 390 -23.39 -1.60 -3.12
C THR A 390 -22.15 -0.71 -3.10
N ASP A 391 -21.94 0.00 -2.01
CA ASP A 391 -20.83 0.93 -1.80
C ASP A 391 -19.47 0.24 -2.01
N ARG A 392 -19.29 -0.97 -1.48
CA ARG A 392 -18.06 -1.76 -1.69
C ARG A 392 -17.84 -2.17 -3.16
N ARG A 393 -18.91 -2.38 -3.92
CA ARG A 393 -18.83 -2.67 -5.37
C ARG A 393 -18.57 -1.40 -6.18
N GLU A 394 -19.17 -0.28 -5.78
CA GLU A 394 -18.93 1.05 -6.36
C GLU A 394 -17.46 1.46 -6.17
N ASP A 395 -16.94 1.40 -4.94
CA ASP A 395 -15.53 1.69 -4.61
C ASP A 395 -14.55 0.89 -5.46
N LEU A 396 -14.84 -0.40 -5.70
CA LEU A 396 -14.00 -1.27 -6.51
C LEU A 396 -14.14 -0.97 -8.01
N MET A 397 -15.31 -0.56 -8.50
CA MET A 397 -15.46 -0.04 -9.87
C MET A 397 -14.72 1.28 -10.07
N ILE A 398 -14.73 2.19 -9.07
CA ILE A 398 -13.93 3.43 -9.09
C ILE A 398 -12.43 3.08 -9.10
N LEU A 399 -11.97 2.18 -8.24
CA LEU A 399 -10.58 1.72 -8.21
C LEU A 399 -10.14 1.07 -9.54
N GLY A 400 -11.03 0.29 -10.16
CA GLY A 400 -10.80 -0.28 -11.50
C GLY A 400 -10.69 0.79 -12.58
N CYS A 401 -11.57 1.79 -12.56
CA CYS A 401 -11.54 2.94 -13.46
C CYS A 401 -10.24 3.74 -13.31
N LEU A 402 -9.85 4.10 -12.09
CA LEU A 402 -8.61 4.82 -11.80
C LEU A 402 -7.37 4.01 -12.23
N ALA A 403 -7.36 2.69 -12.01
CA ALA A 403 -6.29 1.82 -12.50
C ALA A 403 -6.20 1.81 -14.04
N ALA A 404 -7.33 1.74 -14.75
CA ALA A 404 -7.36 1.83 -16.21
C ALA A 404 -6.90 3.20 -16.74
N LEU A 405 -7.29 4.29 -16.08
CA LEU A 405 -6.85 5.64 -16.40
C LEU A 405 -5.34 5.84 -16.17
N LEU A 406 -4.75 5.24 -15.13
CA LEU A 406 -3.30 5.24 -14.92
C LEU A 406 -2.58 4.50 -16.06
N LEU A 407 -3.06 3.31 -16.43
CA LEU A 407 -2.54 2.54 -17.57
C LEU A 407 -2.66 3.32 -18.90
N LEU A 408 -3.75 4.07 -19.11
CA LEU A 408 -3.96 4.96 -20.28
C LEU A 408 -2.95 6.11 -20.36
N HIS A 409 -2.49 6.61 -19.22
CA HIS A 409 -1.46 7.65 -19.10
C HIS A 409 -0.02 7.09 -19.03
N GLY A 410 0.12 5.76 -19.15
CA GLY A 410 1.40 5.03 -19.11
C GLY A 410 2.02 4.91 -17.73
N ILE A 411 1.19 4.90 -16.68
CA ILE A 411 1.60 4.86 -15.27
C ILE A 411 1.20 3.48 -14.70
N ALA A 412 2.12 2.82 -14.00
CA ALA A 412 1.81 1.58 -13.30
C ALA A 412 0.91 1.85 -12.06
N PRO A 413 -0.25 1.19 -11.90
CA PRO A 413 -1.14 1.37 -10.74
C PRO A 413 -0.64 0.64 -9.48
N GLU A 414 0.59 0.93 -9.05
CA GLU A 414 1.22 0.37 -7.86
C GLU A 414 0.37 0.65 -6.60
N PRO A 415 0.06 -0.35 -5.75
CA PRO A 415 0.79 -1.61 -5.59
C PRO A 415 0.21 -2.81 -6.38
N LEU A 416 -0.69 -2.62 -7.34
CA LEU A 416 -1.22 -3.74 -8.13
C LEU A 416 -0.08 -4.45 -8.89
N GLY A 417 -0.08 -5.78 -8.83
CA GLY A 417 0.87 -6.61 -9.58
C GLY A 417 0.46 -6.76 -11.06
N PRO A 418 1.42 -6.88 -11.98
CA PRO A 418 1.14 -6.97 -13.42
C PRO A 418 0.25 -8.17 -13.77
N ALA A 419 0.32 -9.26 -13.01
CA ALA A 419 -0.50 -10.46 -13.20
C ALA A 419 -2.01 -10.20 -13.15
N ILE A 420 -2.51 -9.29 -12.31
CA ILE A 420 -3.97 -9.05 -12.26
C ILE A 420 -4.47 -8.34 -13.52
N ILE A 421 -3.64 -7.47 -14.11
CA ILE A 421 -3.95 -6.78 -15.37
C ILE A 421 -3.82 -7.73 -16.55
N GLN A 422 -2.80 -8.59 -16.59
CA GLN A 422 -2.64 -9.64 -17.62
C GLN A 422 -3.84 -10.60 -17.62
N PHE A 423 -4.25 -11.04 -16.43
CA PHE A 423 -5.38 -11.94 -16.23
C PHE A 423 -6.71 -11.29 -16.64
N ALA A 424 -6.98 -10.07 -16.17
CA ALA A 424 -8.19 -9.32 -16.54
C ALA A 424 -8.25 -9.05 -18.06
N ALA A 425 -7.15 -8.55 -18.64
CA ALA A 425 -7.02 -8.30 -20.08
C ALA A 425 -7.40 -9.55 -20.87
N ASN A 426 -6.94 -10.72 -20.44
CA ASN A 426 -7.22 -12.00 -21.11
C ASN A 426 -8.45 -12.73 -20.55
N ARG A 427 -9.54 -11.99 -20.26
CA ARG A 427 -10.86 -12.57 -19.91
C ARG A 427 -10.87 -13.46 -18.67
N CYS A 428 -9.94 -13.25 -17.75
CA CYS A 428 -9.73 -14.12 -16.59
C CYS A 428 -9.28 -15.56 -16.96
N GLU A 429 -8.65 -15.74 -18.12
CA GLU A 429 -8.01 -17.01 -18.50
C GLU A 429 -6.64 -17.15 -17.81
N LEU A 430 -6.51 -18.12 -16.90
CA LEU A 430 -5.26 -18.38 -16.16
C LEU A 430 -4.07 -18.73 -17.09
N GLY A 431 -4.32 -19.29 -18.28
CA GLY A 431 -3.29 -19.57 -19.29
C GLY A 431 -2.51 -18.33 -19.76
N SER A 432 -3.07 -17.13 -19.60
CA SER A 432 -2.39 -15.87 -19.89
C SER A 432 -1.20 -15.56 -18.97
N LEU A 433 -1.13 -16.21 -17.81
CA LEU A 433 0.02 -16.18 -16.89
C LEU A 433 1.04 -17.25 -17.32
N THR A 434 1.65 -17.04 -18.49
CA THR A 434 2.61 -17.94 -19.14
C THR A 434 3.89 -18.10 -18.32
N TRP A 435 4.67 -19.17 -18.60
CA TRP A 435 5.93 -19.44 -17.90
C TRP A 435 6.94 -18.28 -18.02
N ASP A 436 7.00 -17.62 -19.18
CA ASP A 436 7.84 -16.43 -19.39
C ASP A 436 7.33 -15.23 -18.58
N PHE A 437 6.02 -14.94 -18.63
CA PHE A 437 5.41 -13.83 -17.88
C PHE A 437 5.63 -13.96 -16.36
N VAL A 438 5.38 -15.16 -15.81
CA VAL A 438 5.63 -15.44 -14.39
C VAL A 438 7.13 -15.42 -14.09
N GLY A 439 7.97 -15.73 -15.07
CA GLY A 439 9.43 -15.65 -14.97
C GLY A 439 10.02 -14.24 -14.98
N GLU A 440 9.36 -13.30 -15.66
CA GLU A 440 9.74 -11.88 -15.74
C GLU A 440 9.37 -11.15 -14.44
N TYR A 441 8.10 -11.27 -14.01
CA TYR A 441 7.59 -10.49 -12.87
C TYR A 441 7.66 -11.22 -11.52
N HIS A 442 7.60 -12.55 -11.51
CA HIS A 442 7.46 -13.36 -10.29
C HIS A 442 8.49 -14.51 -10.25
N PRO A 443 9.81 -14.26 -10.44
CA PRO A 443 10.80 -15.30 -10.72
C PRO A 443 10.93 -16.36 -9.62
N GLU A 444 10.77 -15.99 -8.34
CA GLU A 444 10.76 -16.94 -7.23
C GLU A 444 9.53 -17.87 -7.27
N LEU A 445 8.35 -17.35 -7.63
CA LEU A 445 7.15 -18.16 -7.83
C LEU A 445 7.29 -19.10 -9.02
N ARG A 446 7.94 -18.66 -10.12
CA ARG A 446 8.27 -19.58 -11.24
C ARG A 446 9.17 -20.71 -10.76
N ALA A 447 10.25 -20.41 -10.02
CA ALA A 447 11.14 -21.44 -9.48
C ALA A 447 10.42 -22.41 -8.52
N LEU A 448 9.50 -21.90 -7.68
CA LEU A 448 8.65 -22.72 -6.81
C LEU A 448 7.71 -23.64 -7.61
N LEU A 449 7.13 -23.13 -8.70
CA LEU A 449 6.23 -23.87 -9.59
C LEU A 449 6.97 -24.92 -10.45
N ASP A 450 8.17 -24.61 -10.94
CA ASP A 450 9.05 -25.58 -11.60
C ASP A 450 9.52 -26.67 -10.62
N THR A 451 9.78 -26.31 -9.36
CA THR A 451 10.07 -27.27 -8.28
C THR A 451 8.87 -28.18 -8.00
N TRP A 452 7.65 -27.63 -7.96
CA TRP A 452 6.43 -28.44 -7.82
C TRP A 452 6.28 -29.43 -8.98
N LYS A 453 6.39 -28.95 -10.23
CA LYS A 453 6.23 -29.74 -11.45
C LYS A 453 7.28 -30.86 -11.59
N THR A 454 8.51 -30.64 -11.11
CA THR A 454 9.59 -31.64 -11.16
C THR A 454 9.54 -32.65 -10.01
N MET A 455 8.93 -32.28 -8.87
CA MET A 455 8.75 -33.15 -7.71
C MET A 455 7.78 -34.32 -7.95
N GLY A 456 6.74 -34.11 -8.75
CA GLY A 456 5.72 -35.12 -9.03
C GLY A 456 4.81 -35.45 -7.82
N PRO A 457 3.90 -36.42 -7.98
CA PRO A 457 2.92 -36.77 -6.94
C PRO A 457 3.53 -37.44 -5.71
N SER A 458 4.69 -38.08 -5.83
CA SER A 458 5.32 -38.86 -4.74
C SER A 458 6.51 -38.17 -4.06
N GLY A 459 6.85 -36.93 -4.44
CA GLY A 459 7.96 -36.19 -3.85
C GLY A 459 7.60 -35.43 -2.57
N ASP A 460 8.62 -35.05 -1.79
CA ASP A 460 8.48 -34.39 -0.48
C ASP A 460 8.00 -32.93 -0.60
N ILE A 461 6.79 -32.68 -0.09
CA ILE A 461 6.12 -31.37 -0.08
C ILE A 461 6.44 -30.50 1.15
N THR A 462 7.33 -30.93 2.04
CA THR A 462 7.78 -30.13 3.21
C THR A 462 8.23 -28.71 2.82
N PRO A 463 8.96 -28.45 1.70
CA PRO A 463 9.29 -27.08 1.27
C PRO A 463 8.07 -26.18 1.05
N PHE A 464 6.93 -26.77 0.66
CA PHE A 464 5.67 -26.07 0.37
C PHE A 464 4.79 -25.89 1.63
N GLN A 465 5.20 -26.41 2.80
CA GLN A 465 4.39 -26.31 4.02
C GLN A 465 4.11 -24.86 4.43
N SER A 466 5.10 -23.97 4.30
CA SER A 466 4.91 -22.53 4.55
C SER A 466 3.98 -21.87 3.53
N TYR A 467 3.97 -22.35 2.28
CA TYR A 467 3.07 -21.87 1.23
C TYR A 467 1.62 -22.26 1.51
N PHE A 468 1.35 -23.56 1.74
CA PHE A 468 -0.01 -24.05 1.99
C PHE A 468 -0.62 -23.45 3.26
N ALA A 469 0.18 -23.28 4.33
CA ALA A 469 -0.28 -22.57 5.53
C ALA A 469 -0.61 -21.09 5.27
N THR A 470 0.16 -20.39 4.42
CA THR A 470 -0.01 -18.93 4.20
C THR A 470 -1.14 -18.59 3.23
N TYR A 471 -1.30 -19.36 2.14
CA TYR A 471 -2.19 -19.02 1.02
C TYR A 471 -3.43 -19.90 0.89
N ARG A 472 -3.47 -21.03 1.62
CA ARG A 472 -4.50 -22.07 1.48
C ARG A 472 -5.17 -22.49 2.79
N ASP A 473 -4.66 -22.02 3.94
CA ASP A 473 -5.05 -22.45 5.30
C ASP A 473 -5.06 -23.99 5.44
N LEU A 474 -4.05 -24.63 4.86
CA LEU A 474 -3.97 -26.08 4.68
C LEU A 474 -2.64 -26.63 5.23
N GLU A 475 -2.71 -27.66 6.07
CA GLU A 475 -1.52 -28.41 6.47
C GLU A 475 -1.04 -29.30 5.32
N ALA A 476 0.20 -29.10 4.85
CA ALA A 476 0.72 -29.81 3.68
C ALA A 476 0.69 -31.34 3.82
N ILE A 477 0.81 -31.90 5.03
CA ILE A 477 0.73 -33.35 5.28
C ILE A 477 -0.59 -33.98 4.77
N SER A 478 -1.68 -33.20 4.66
CA SER A 478 -2.93 -33.65 4.04
C SER A 478 -2.82 -33.99 2.53
N LEU A 479 -1.72 -33.58 1.89
CA LEU A 479 -1.40 -33.81 0.46
C LEU A 479 -0.25 -34.83 0.26
N GLU A 480 0.18 -35.52 1.32
CA GLU A 480 1.26 -36.52 1.25
C GLU A 480 0.86 -37.72 0.36
N SER A 481 -0.39 -38.14 0.41
CA SER A 481 -0.95 -39.28 -0.34
C SER A 481 -1.57 -38.91 -1.71
N ARG A 482 -1.22 -37.73 -2.26
CA ARG A 482 -1.81 -37.20 -3.50
C ARG A 482 -1.54 -38.08 -4.72
N ASP A 483 -2.52 -38.17 -5.61
CA ASP A 483 -2.34 -38.78 -6.94
C ASP A 483 -1.78 -37.79 -7.99
N LEU A 484 -1.50 -38.29 -9.20
CA LEU A 484 -0.97 -37.48 -10.31
C LEU A 484 -1.93 -36.39 -10.79
N ALA A 485 -3.25 -36.65 -10.79
CA ALA A 485 -4.23 -35.67 -11.23
C ALA A 485 -4.40 -34.55 -10.19
N GLN A 486 -4.43 -34.90 -8.91
CA GLN A 486 -4.42 -33.95 -7.80
C GLN A 486 -3.15 -33.08 -7.80
N HIS A 487 -1.98 -33.70 -7.95
CA HIS A 487 -0.71 -32.98 -8.02
C HIS A 487 -0.64 -32.02 -9.21
N ASN A 488 -1.12 -32.44 -10.39
CA ASN A 488 -1.16 -31.58 -11.58
C ASN A 488 -2.15 -30.41 -11.42
N ALA A 489 -3.34 -30.66 -10.86
CA ALA A 489 -4.36 -29.63 -10.63
C ALA A 489 -3.95 -28.58 -9.57
N LEU A 490 -3.15 -28.99 -8.58
CA LEU A 490 -2.62 -28.08 -7.56
C LEU A 490 -1.62 -27.04 -8.12
N GLY A 491 -0.90 -27.34 -9.21
CA GLY A 491 0.07 -26.39 -9.81
C GLY A 491 -0.56 -25.07 -10.28
N PRO A 492 -1.58 -25.12 -11.16
CA PRO A 492 -2.38 -23.96 -11.55
C PRO A 492 -3.07 -23.27 -10.36
N GLU A 493 -3.48 -24.03 -9.34
CA GLU A 493 -4.12 -23.48 -8.15
C GLU A 493 -3.14 -22.72 -7.25
N ILE A 494 -1.89 -23.20 -7.13
CA ILE A 494 -0.76 -22.47 -6.53
C ILE A 494 -0.54 -21.16 -7.30
N LEU A 495 -0.43 -21.20 -8.63
CA LEU A 495 -0.25 -20.00 -9.47
C LEU A 495 -1.39 -18.98 -9.27
N TYR A 496 -2.65 -19.43 -9.32
CA TYR A 496 -3.82 -18.56 -9.17
C TYR A 496 -3.90 -17.93 -7.78
N THR A 497 -3.71 -18.72 -6.71
CA THR A 497 -3.81 -18.21 -5.33
C THR A 497 -2.61 -17.34 -4.93
N SER A 498 -1.43 -17.59 -5.50
CA SER A 498 -0.21 -16.79 -5.32
C SER A 498 -0.27 -15.40 -5.93
N LEU A 499 -1.06 -15.20 -6.99
CA LEU A 499 -1.09 -13.95 -7.77
C LEU A 499 -2.48 -13.29 -7.78
N ILE A 500 -3.54 -14.02 -8.14
CA ILE A 500 -4.89 -13.45 -8.28
C ILE A 500 -5.64 -13.52 -6.95
N GLY A 501 -5.78 -14.70 -6.34
CA GLY A 501 -6.32 -14.85 -4.98
C GLY A 501 -7.11 -16.12 -4.67
N PRO A 502 -7.75 -16.19 -3.49
CA PRO A 502 -8.52 -17.37 -3.06
C PRO A 502 -9.95 -17.40 -3.63
N GLN A 503 -10.46 -16.29 -4.18
CA GLN A 503 -11.80 -16.21 -4.77
C GLN A 503 -11.73 -16.24 -6.31
N PRO A 504 -12.70 -16.85 -7.01
CA PRO A 504 -12.74 -16.93 -8.47
C PRO A 504 -13.17 -15.58 -9.09
N PRO A 505 -12.92 -15.33 -10.40
CA PRO A 505 -13.21 -14.05 -11.04
C PRO A 505 -14.70 -13.66 -11.04
N GLU A 506 -15.61 -14.62 -10.88
CA GLU A 506 -17.06 -14.41 -10.71
C GLU A 506 -17.43 -13.80 -9.34
N HIS A 507 -16.48 -13.68 -8.41
CA HIS A 507 -16.68 -12.99 -7.14
C HIS A 507 -17.11 -11.53 -7.38
N THR A 508 -18.14 -11.05 -6.69
CA THR A 508 -18.78 -9.74 -6.96
C THR A 508 -17.78 -8.58 -6.91
N GLU A 509 -16.87 -8.60 -5.92
CA GLU A 509 -15.79 -7.62 -5.77
C GLU A 509 -14.75 -7.65 -6.91
N LEU A 510 -14.33 -8.83 -7.37
CA LEU A 510 -13.38 -8.95 -8.48
C LEU A 510 -14.05 -8.53 -9.80
N LYS A 511 -15.28 -8.98 -10.03
CA LYS A 511 -16.10 -8.56 -11.17
C LYS A 511 -16.33 -7.04 -11.18
N ALA A 512 -16.59 -6.42 -10.03
CA ALA A 512 -16.72 -4.97 -9.91
C ALA A 512 -15.43 -4.25 -10.33
N PHE A 513 -14.28 -4.64 -9.77
CA PHE A 513 -12.99 -4.10 -10.17
C PHE A 513 -12.71 -4.27 -11.68
N PHE A 514 -12.92 -5.47 -12.24
CA PHE A 514 -12.73 -5.72 -13.68
C PHE A 514 -13.71 -4.95 -14.56
N THR A 515 -14.93 -4.66 -14.10
CA THR A 515 -15.90 -3.83 -14.84
C THR A 515 -15.45 -2.37 -14.89
N GLY A 516 -14.92 -1.84 -13.78
CA GLY A 516 -14.28 -0.52 -13.77
C GLY A 516 -13.07 -0.45 -14.71
N LEU A 517 -12.24 -1.50 -14.70
CA LEU A 517 -11.03 -1.62 -15.52
C LEU A 517 -11.31 -1.72 -17.04
N GLN A 518 -12.54 -2.05 -17.44
CA GLN A 518 -12.99 -2.08 -18.84
C GLN A 518 -13.33 -0.70 -19.40
N LEU A 519 -13.70 0.28 -18.54
CA LEU A 519 -14.20 1.60 -18.93
C LEU A 519 -15.30 1.55 -20.02
N PRO A 520 -16.38 0.77 -19.82
CA PRO A 520 -17.38 0.51 -20.86
C PRO A 520 -18.07 1.80 -21.37
N CYS A 521 -18.23 1.91 -22.69
CA CYS A 521 -18.97 2.99 -23.33
C CYS A 521 -20.07 2.42 -24.27
N PRO A 522 -21.16 3.16 -24.57
CA PRO A 522 -22.32 2.66 -25.32
C PRO A 522 -22.03 2.13 -26.73
N ASN A 523 -20.88 2.48 -27.33
CA ASN A 523 -20.42 1.94 -28.62
C ASN A 523 -19.77 0.54 -28.52
N GLY A 524 -19.62 -0.03 -27.32
CA GLY A 524 -18.92 -1.29 -27.09
C GLY A 524 -17.41 -1.14 -26.94
N PHE A 525 -16.91 0.06 -26.60
CA PHE A 525 -15.53 0.25 -26.16
C PHE A 525 -15.21 -0.59 -24.91
N ASP A 526 -13.99 -1.11 -24.88
CA ASP A 526 -13.45 -1.98 -23.83
C ASP A 526 -11.93 -1.79 -23.78
N PHE A 527 -11.42 -1.16 -22.73
CA PHE A 527 -9.99 -0.91 -22.57
C PHE A 527 -9.16 -2.20 -22.41
N LEU A 528 -9.74 -3.28 -21.91
CA LEU A 528 -9.07 -4.59 -21.87
C LEU A 528 -8.91 -5.20 -23.27
N GLN A 529 -9.77 -4.85 -24.24
CA GLN A 529 -9.52 -5.11 -25.65
C GLN A 529 -8.41 -4.22 -26.22
N VAL A 530 -8.26 -2.97 -25.77
CA VAL A 530 -7.13 -2.10 -26.18
C VAL A 530 -5.79 -2.69 -25.74
N ILE A 531 -5.64 -3.04 -24.45
CA ILE A 531 -4.42 -3.67 -23.91
C ILE A 531 -4.00 -4.92 -24.72
N ARG A 532 -4.96 -5.81 -25.04
CA ARG A 532 -4.72 -6.99 -25.90
C ARG A 532 -4.34 -6.66 -27.34
N SER A 533 -4.77 -5.51 -27.85
CA SER A 533 -4.52 -5.08 -29.24
C SER A 533 -3.13 -4.49 -29.45
N SER A 534 -2.37 -4.29 -28.37
CA SER A 534 -0.97 -3.85 -28.39
C SER A 534 -0.12 -4.71 -29.35
N PRO A 535 0.83 -4.12 -30.08
CA PRO A 535 1.97 -4.85 -30.61
C PRO A 535 2.62 -5.69 -29.51
N GLY A 536 2.89 -6.98 -29.78
CA GLY A 536 3.34 -7.95 -28.78
C GLY A 536 2.29 -8.45 -27.78
N GLY A 537 1.02 -8.01 -27.92
CA GLY A 537 -0.08 -8.39 -27.04
C GLY A 537 -0.03 -7.70 -25.67
N SER A 538 -0.87 -8.17 -24.75
CA SER A 538 -1.02 -7.59 -23.40
C SER A 538 0.28 -7.63 -22.59
N THR A 539 1.12 -8.67 -22.75
CA THR A 539 2.43 -8.77 -22.11
C THR A 539 3.33 -7.58 -22.49
N SER A 540 3.42 -7.21 -23.77
CA SER A 540 4.22 -6.06 -24.20
C SER A 540 3.58 -4.70 -23.88
N PHE A 541 2.28 -4.63 -23.62
CA PHE A 541 1.67 -3.44 -23.01
C PHE A 541 2.08 -3.31 -21.53
N ILE A 542 2.00 -4.41 -20.78
CA ILE A 542 2.34 -4.48 -19.36
C ILE A 542 3.83 -4.22 -19.14
N ALA A 543 4.73 -4.86 -19.90
CA ALA A 543 6.17 -4.62 -19.82
C ALA A 543 6.51 -3.14 -19.96
N ARG A 544 6.01 -2.48 -21.02
CA ARG A 544 6.19 -1.04 -21.24
C ARG A 544 5.62 -0.18 -20.12
N THR A 545 4.54 -0.63 -19.47
CA THR A 545 3.90 0.10 -18.37
C THR A 545 4.59 -0.13 -17.03
N TRP A 546 5.19 -1.28 -16.76
CA TRP A 546 5.96 -1.53 -15.53
C TRP A 546 7.42 -1.07 -15.63
N THR A 547 8.01 -0.99 -16.83
CA THR A 547 9.28 -0.25 -17.04
C THR A 547 9.14 1.27 -16.86
N SER A 548 7.94 1.79 -16.61
CA SER A 548 7.75 3.20 -16.19
C SER A 548 8.24 3.47 -14.76
N ILE A 549 8.42 2.43 -13.94
CA ILE A 549 8.74 2.54 -12.53
C ILE A 549 10.23 2.89 -12.36
N ILE A 550 10.49 4.06 -11.78
CA ILE A 550 11.85 4.51 -11.47
C ILE A 550 12.33 3.78 -10.21
N HIS A 551 13.16 2.75 -10.37
CA HIS A 551 13.77 2.03 -9.23
C HIS A 551 15.05 2.72 -8.74
N ASP A 552 15.77 3.39 -9.64
CA ASP A 552 17.07 4.04 -9.44
C ASP A 552 17.27 5.19 -10.45
N PHE A 553 18.48 5.76 -10.51
CA PHE A 553 18.82 6.77 -11.51
C PHE A 553 18.91 6.24 -12.94
N ASP A 554 19.42 5.02 -13.15
CA ASP A 554 19.59 4.47 -14.50
C ASP A 554 18.22 4.23 -15.19
N SER A 555 17.18 3.97 -14.40
CA SER A 555 15.76 3.95 -14.81
C SER A 555 15.27 5.29 -15.42
N LEU A 556 15.80 6.43 -14.95
CA LEU A 556 15.41 7.77 -15.40
C LEU A 556 16.36 8.32 -16.50
N LYS A 557 17.62 7.87 -16.49
CA LYS A 557 18.75 8.42 -17.25
C LYS A 557 18.57 8.46 -18.78
N SER A 558 17.90 7.46 -19.36
CA SER A 558 17.54 7.43 -20.79
C SER A 558 16.52 8.52 -21.18
N HIS A 559 15.70 8.96 -20.22
CA HIS A 559 14.65 9.95 -20.39
C HIS A 559 15.09 11.37 -20.01
N LEU A 560 16.25 11.56 -19.38
CA LEU A 560 16.73 12.85 -18.87
C LEU A 560 17.66 13.57 -19.87
N LEU A 561 17.28 14.77 -20.31
CA LEU A 561 18.10 15.68 -21.09
C LEU A 561 18.53 16.89 -20.24
N VAL A 562 19.80 16.93 -19.84
CA VAL A 562 20.37 18.09 -19.15
C VAL A 562 20.97 19.06 -20.18
N SER A 563 20.35 20.22 -20.34
CA SER A 563 20.85 21.26 -21.24
C SER A 563 22.07 21.98 -20.66
N PRO A 564 23.11 22.27 -21.47
CA PRO A 564 24.22 23.11 -21.04
C PRO A 564 23.75 24.55 -20.80
N LEU A 565 24.49 25.29 -19.98
CA LEU A 565 24.21 26.69 -19.70
C LEU A 565 24.36 27.53 -20.98
N ALA A 566 23.32 28.29 -21.33
CA ALA A 566 23.31 29.12 -22.54
C ALA A 566 24.44 30.17 -22.50
N SER A 567 25.07 30.44 -23.65
CA SER A 567 26.25 31.34 -23.77
C SER A 567 25.99 32.76 -23.27
N SER A 568 24.75 33.25 -23.38
CA SER A 568 24.30 34.53 -22.80
C SER A 568 24.35 34.53 -21.26
N SER A 569 23.97 33.41 -20.62
CA SER A 569 24.08 33.22 -19.17
C SER A 569 25.54 33.06 -18.74
N VAL A 570 26.36 32.32 -19.51
CA VAL A 570 27.82 32.21 -19.26
C VAL A 570 28.46 33.60 -19.24
N ALA A 571 28.19 34.44 -20.23
CA ALA A 571 28.74 35.80 -20.31
C ALA A 571 28.28 36.71 -19.15
N GLN A 572 27.11 36.47 -18.57
CA GLN A 572 26.59 37.22 -17.41
C GLN A 572 27.19 36.75 -16.07
N LEU A 573 27.65 35.49 -16.01
CA LEU A 573 28.31 34.91 -14.84
C LEU A 573 29.84 35.08 -14.86
N ALA A 574 30.42 35.50 -15.98
CA ALA A 574 31.86 35.59 -16.26
C ALA A 574 32.60 36.71 -15.48
N GLN A 575 32.28 36.89 -14.20
CA GLN A 575 33.17 37.59 -13.27
C GLN A 575 34.34 36.68 -12.89
N PRO A 576 35.57 37.22 -12.71
CA PRO A 576 36.74 36.41 -12.37
C PRO A 576 36.52 35.60 -11.09
N GLY A 577 36.74 34.29 -11.16
CA GLY A 577 36.64 33.38 -10.01
C GLY A 577 35.22 32.93 -9.64
N ASN A 578 34.22 33.06 -10.53
CA ASN A 578 32.90 32.45 -10.31
C ASN A 578 32.97 30.91 -10.51
N PRO A 579 32.92 30.09 -9.43
CA PRO A 579 33.23 28.67 -9.49
C PRO A 579 32.18 27.83 -10.23
N VAL A 580 30.97 28.36 -10.46
CA VAL A 580 29.91 27.66 -11.21
C VAL A 580 30.27 27.47 -12.69
N LEU A 581 31.15 28.32 -13.23
CA LEU A 581 31.62 28.18 -14.61
C LEU A 581 32.61 27.03 -14.81
N ASP A 582 33.30 26.61 -13.74
CA ASP A 582 34.20 25.47 -13.72
C ASP A 582 33.47 24.14 -13.39
N MET A 583 32.18 24.19 -13.03
CA MET A 583 31.39 23.02 -12.67
C MET A 583 30.77 22.30 -13.87
N ASN A 584 30.92 20.97 -13.90
CA ASN A 584 30.12 20.11 -14.77
C ASN A 584 28.70 19.95 -14.18
N LEU A 585 27.81 20.88 -14.51
CA LEU A 585 26.42 20.95 -14.00
C LEU A 585 25.60 19.68 -14.31
N THR A 586 25.89 18.99 -15.42
CA THR A 586 25.27 17.70 -15.75
C THR A 586 25.72 16.60 -14.80
N GLN A 587 27.02 16.49 -14.50
CA GLN A 587 27.54 15.54 -13.52
C GLN A 587 27.09 15.87 -12.09
N LEU A 588 26.93 17.16 -11.75
CA LEU A 588 26.36 17.60 -10.48
C LEU A 588 24.93 17.06 -10.30
N LEU A 589 24.06 17.26 -11.31
CA LEU A 589 22.68 16.76 -11.26
C LEU A 589 22.63 15.24 -11.25
N HIS A 590 23.43 14.55 -12.07
CA HIS A 590 23.47 13.08 -12.09
C HIS A 590 23.92 12.52 -10.73
N ARG A 591 24.96 13.08 -10.10
CA ARG A 591 25.41 12.67 -8.76
C ARG A 591 24.35 12.92 -7.69
N PHE A 592 23.64 14.04 -7.76
CA PHE A 592 22.50 14.31 -6.87
C PHE A 592 21.40 13.23 -7.02
N LEU A 593 21.00 12.90 -8.25
CA LEU A 593 19.93 11.94 -8.55
C LEU A 593 20.29 10.47 -8.28
N GLN A 594 21.58 10.14 -8.29
CA GLN A 594 22.14 8.85 -7.87
C GLN A 594 22.23 8.70 -6.34
N GLY A 595 22.09 9.79 -5.58
CA GLY A 595 22.16 9.77 -4.13
C GLY A 595 20.88 9.25 -3.48
N SER A 596 21.01 8.62 -2.31
CA SER A 596 19.91 8.21 -1.44
C SER A 596 19.88 9.04 -0.15
N GLY A 597 18.74 9.04 0.54
CA GLY A 597 18.58 9.68 1.85
C GLY A 597 18.56 11.21 1.82
N ALA A 598 18.20 11.78 2.96
CA ALA A 598 18.23 13.23 3.20
C ALA A 598 19.69 13.70 3.41
N PRO A 599 20.23 14.64 2.60
CA PRO A 599 21.62 15.08 2.73
C PRO A 599 21.90 15.86 4.02
N CYS A 600 20.90 16.57 4.55
CA CYS A 600 20.92 17.28 5.82
C CYS A 600 19.61 16.94 6.56
N PRO A 601 19.60 15.91 7.43
CA PRO A 601 18.37 15.33 7.98
C PRO A 601 17.52 16.30 8.79
N GLN A 602 18.13 17.19 9.57
CA GLN A 602 17.44 18.21 10.37
C GLN A 602 16.72 19.22 9.47
N LEU A 603 17.43 19.84 8.53
CA LEU A 603 16.86 20.78 7.56
C LEU A 603 15.75 20.15 6.71
N PHE A 604 15.89 18.87 6.37
CA PHE A 604 14.84 18.10 5.70
C PHE A 604 13.61 17.89 6.59
N ALA A 605 13.79 17.54 7.88
CA ALA A 605 12.69 17.42 8.84
C ALA A 605 11.96 18.75 9.08
N GLU A 606 12.65 19.90 8.99
CA GLU A 606 12.04 21.24 9.01
C GLU A 606 11.33 21.62 7.70
N ALA A 607 11.67 20.97 6.58
CA ALA A 607 10.99 21.13 5.30
C ALA A 607 9.68 20.30 5.23
N VAL A 608 9.71 19.04 5.67
CA VAL A 608 8.60 18.07 5.55
C VAL A 608 7.20 18.63 5.93
N PRO A 609 6.99 19.39 7.02
CA PRO A 609 5.66 19.94 7.37
C PRO A 609 5.07 20.91 6.34
N ARG A 610 5.89 21.44 5.43
CA ARG A 610 5.51 22.38 4.34
C ARG A 610 5.39 21.69 2.97
N LEU A 611 5.81 20.43 2.86
CA LEU A 611 5.82 19.67 1.61
C LEU A 611 4.50 18.90 1.41
N SER A 612 4.22 18.49 0.17
CA SER A 612 3.00 17.76 -0.16
C SER A 612 2.92 16.40 0.55
N ARG A 613 1.77 16.11 1.16
CA ARG A 613 1.50 14.82 1.84
C ARG A 613 1.44 13.61 0.90
N LEU A 614 1.42 13.83 -0.42
CA LEU A 614 1.48 12.77 -1.42
C LEU A 614 2.85 12.07 -1.45
N ILE A 615 3.91 12.73 -0.95
CA ILE A 615 5.28 12.24 -1.02
C ILE A 615 5.51 11.15 0.05
N PRO A 616 5.95 9.93 -0.33
CA PRO A 616 6.26 8.87 0.63
C PRO A 616 7.62 9.11 1.29
N PHE A 617 7.67 9.98 2.30
CA PHE A 617 8.90 10.35 3.00
C PHE A 617 9.59 9.17 3.72
N ASP A 618 8.88 8.06 3.98
CA ASP A 618 9.43 6.81 4.46
C ASP A 618 10.37 6.12 3.45
N GLN A 619 10.29 6.50 2.17
CA GLN A 619 11.13 6.00 1.08
C GLN A 619 12.33 6.90 0.77
N VAL A 620 12.62 7.95 1.58
CA VAL A 620 13.70 8.91 1.31
C VAL A 620 15.09 8.25 1.15
N ASP A 621 15.33 7.14 1.87
CA ASP A 621 16.57 6.36 1.80
C ASP A 621 16.65 5.39 0.61
N SER A 622 15.60 5.30 -0.23
CA SER A 622 15.62 4.43 -1.42
C SER A 622 16.45 5.04 -2.56
N PRO A 623 17.22 4.23 -3.33
CA PRO A 623 18.05 4.74 -4.44
C PRO A 623 17.27 5.50 -5.52
N GLY A 624 16.01 5.13 -5.75
CA GLY A 624 15.13 5.79 -6.71
C GLY A 624 14.52 7.12 -6.22
N PHE A 625 14.55 7.44 -4.91
CA PHE A 625 13.72 8.51 -4.34
C PHE A 625 13.94 9.88 -5.02
N ARG A 626 15.19 10.31 -5.16
CA ARG A 626 15.53 11.61 -5.77
C ARG A 626 15.20 11.67 -7.26
N SER A 627 15.32 10.53 -7.94
CA SER A 627 14.94 10.37 -9.36
C SER A 627 13.42 10.36 -9.56
N LYS A 628 12.66 9.65 -8.71
CA LYS A 628 11.19 9.73 -8.64
C LYS A 628 10.72 11.16 -8.37
N ALA A 629 11.34 11.84 -7.41
CA ALA A 629 11.00 13.22 -7.05
C ALA A 629 11.19 14.19 -8.22
N LEU A 630 12.33 14.12 -8.94
CA LEU A 630 12.54 14.97 -10.12
C LEU A 630 11.54 14.65 -11.24
N CYS A 631 11.27 13.37 -11.51
CA CYS A 631 10.25 12.98 -12.49
C CYS A 631 8.87 13.53 -12.12
N TRP A 632 8.48 13.43 -10.85
CA TRP A 632 7.19 13.91 -10.37
C TRP A 632 7.05 15.42 -10.51
N ALA A 633 8.00 16.19 -9.99
CA ALA A 633 8.00 17.66 -10.11
C ALA A 633 8.04 18.14 -11.57
N THR A 634 8.73 17.41 -12.45
CA THR A 634 8.81 17.78 -13.87
C THR A 634 7.65 17.29 -14.74
N THR A 635 6.79 16.35 -14.30
CA THR A 635 5.79 15.70 -15.18
C THR A 635 4.41 15.45 -14.59
N GLY A 636 4.22 15.66 -13.28
CA GLY A 636 2.98 15.34 -12.56
C GLY A 636 2.84 13.88 -12.10
N SER A 637 3.84 13.02 -12.37
CA SER A 637 3.84 11.60 -11.97
C SER A 637 5.26 11.09 -11.62
N PRO A 638 5.42 10.21 -10.62
CA PRO A 638 6.72 9.62 -10.27
C PRO A 638 7.21 8.52 -11.24
N HIS A 639 6.59 8.39 -12.42
CA HIS A 639 6.85 7.36 -13.44
C HIS A 639 7.29 7.98 -14.78
N VAL A 640 8.23 7.35 -15.48
CA VAL A 640 8.59 7.73 -16.86
C VAL A 640 7.60 7.13 -17.86
N ASN A 641 7.02 7.92 -18.76
CA ASN A 641 6.11 7.37 -19.76
C ASN A 641 6.88 6.59 -20.85
N PHE A 642 6.24 5.55 -21.38
CA PHE A 642 6.82 4.61 -22.35
C PHE A 642 7.05 5.16 -23.77
N ASP A 643 6.56 6.37 -24.08
CA ASP A 643 6.81 7.05 -25.35
C ASP A 643 8.32 7.29 -25.56
N GLU A 644 8.86 6.85 -26.71
CA GLU A 644 10.27 7.04 -27.05
C GLU A 644 10.66 8.52 -27.17
N GLN A 645 9.70 9.41 -27.45
CA GLN A 645 9.86 10.87 -27.47
C GLN A 645 9.72 11.51 -26.07
N TYR A 646 9.42 10.73 -25.02
CA TYR A 646 9.31 11.21 -23.66
C TYR A 646 10.68 11.58 -23.11
N ARG A 647 11.00 12.88 -23.10
CA ARG A 647 12.19 13.43 -22.46
C ARG A 647 11.82 14.49 -21.42
N ILE A 648 12.34 14.30 -20.22
CA ILE A 648 12.39 15.30 -19.17
C ILE A 648 13.60 16.19 -19.46
N THR A 649 13.38 17.49 -19.63
CA THR A 649 14.46 18.44 -19.91
C THR A 649 14.76 19.29 -18.69
N VAL A 650 16.02 19.31 -18.25
CA VAL A 650 16.48 20.20 -17.18
C VAL A 650 17.43 21.24 -17.77
N HIS A 651 17.09 22.52 -17.62
CA HIS A 651 17.96 23.62 -18.00
C HIS A 651 18.59 24.27 -16.77
N PHE A 652 19.90 24.49 -16.80
CA PHE A 652 20.57 25.43 -15.92
C PHE A 652 20.46 26.84 -16.53
N VAL A 653 19.88 27.80 -15.81
CA VAL A 653 19.45 29.08 -16.38
C VAL A 653 19.96 30.30 -15.61
N GLY A 654 20.42 31.32 -16.34
CA GLY A 654 20.89 32.60 -15.82
C GLY A 654 19.79 33.66 -15.66
N PRO A 655 20.09 34.82 -15.04
CA PRO A 655 19.11 35.79 -14.53
C PRO A 655 18.19 36.42 -15.58
N ASN A 656 18.54 36.32 -16.87
CA ASN A 656 17.78 36.87 -17.98
C ASN A 656 16.93 35.83 -18.75
N ASP A 657 16.92 34.56 -18.35
CA ASP A 657 16.15 33.50 -19.00
C ASP A 657 14.62 33.80 -18.95
N THR A 658 14.01 33.93 -20.13
CA THR A 658 12.57 34.24 -20.28
C THR A 658 11.67 33.00 -20.21
N GLY A 659 12.25 31.80 -20.15
CA GLY A 659 11.55 30.54 -19.94
C GLY A 659 11.46 30.13 -18.46
N TYR A 660 12.23 30.76 -17.56
CA TYR A 660 12.15 30.54 -16.11
C TYR A 660 10.83 31.09 -15.54
N ASP A 661 10.60 32.41 -15.65
CA ASP A 661 9.41 33.11 -15.18
C ASP A 661 9.18 34.36 -16.05
N SER A 662 7.93 34.83 -16.12
CA SER A 662 7.52 36.06 -16.80
C SER A 662 7.11 37.18 -15.84
N SER A 663 7.01 36.91 -14.53
CA SER A 663 6.65 37.91 -13.52
C SER A 663 7.80 38.89 -13.21
N ALA A 664 7.45 40.02 -12.58
CA ALA A 664 8.43 40.96 -12.05
C ALA A 664 9.30 40.36 -10.91
N TYR A 665 8.86 39.27 -10.29
CA TYR A 665 9.55 38.62 -9.17
C TYR A 665 10.64 37.65 -9.61
N ARG A 666 10.78 37.34 -10.92
CA ARG A 666 11.79 36.45 -11.50
C ARG A 666 13.17 36.54 -10.83
N ALA A 667 13.74 37.75 -10.74
CA ALA A 667 15.07 37.96 -10.17
C ALA A 667 15.15 37.66 -8.66
N SER A 668 14.04 37.86 -7.93
CA SER A 668 13.93 37.46 -6.52
C SER A 668 13.86 35.94 -6.40
N TYR A 669 12.97 35.28 -7.16
CA TYR A 669 12.84 33.83 -7.13
C TYR A 669 14.15 33.11 -7.50
N MET A 670 14.86 33.59 -8.53
CA MET A 670 16.18 33.05 -8.92
C MET A 670 17.27 33.26 -7.87
N LYS A 671 17.19 34.31 -7.05
CA LYS A 671 18.12 34.53 -5.93
C LYS A 671 17.79 33.61 -4.75
N HIS A 672 16.51 33.42 -4.44
CA HIS A 672 16.08 32.51 -3.36
C HIS A 672 16.27 31.03 -3.73
N GLY A 673 16.48 30.72 -5.02
CA GLY A 673 16.85 29.39 -5.48
C GLY A 673 15.67 28.53 -5.96
N LEU A 674 14.50 29.11 -6.18
CA LEU A 674 13.32 28.35 -6.59
C LEU A 674 13.54 27.65 -7.94
N ILE A 675 13.00 26.44 -8.11
CA ILE A 675 13.11 25.71 -9.38
C ILE A 675 11.82 25.90 -10.20
N SER A 676 11.95 26.30 -11.47
CA SER A 676 10.80 26.45 -12.37
C SER A 676 10.39 25.11 -12.96
N PHE A 677 9.33 24.51 -12.44
CA PHE A 677 8.72 23.31 -13.02
C PHE A 677 7.59 23.66 -13.98
N ARG A 678 7.53 22.94 -15.11
CA ARG A 678 6.48 23.05 -16.13
C ARG A 678 6.04 21.65 -16.55
N THR A 679 5.14 21.05 -15.77
CA THR A 679 4.71 19.65 -15.89
C THR A 679 4.20 19.29 -17.28
N CYS A 680 3.32 20.12 -17.86
CA CYS A 680 2.81 19.94 -19.23
C CYS A 680 3.89 19.94 -20.34
N PHE A 681 5.08 20.49 -20.07
CA PHE A 681 6.21 20.51 -21.01
C PHE A 681 7.33 19.53 -20.65
N LYS A 682 7.24 18.81 -19.53
CA LYS A 682 8.29 17.91 -19.01
C LYS A 682 9.60 18.66 -18.66
N VAL A 683 9.52 19.92 -18.20
CA VAL A 683 10.70 20.79 -18.00
C VAL A 683 10.91 21.24 -16.56
N GLY A 684 12.16 21.18 -16.10
CA GLY A 684 12.67 21.90 -14.92
C GLY A 684 13.70 22.98 -15.30
N ARG A 685 13.74 24.12 -14.61
CA ARG A 685 14.79 25.15 -14.76
C ARG A 685 15.40 25.54 -13.43
N ILE A 686 16.70 25.28 -13.29
CA ILE A 686 17.48 25.46 -12.06
C ILE A 686 18.25 26.78 -12.13
N PRO A 687 18.07 27.72 -11.19
CA PRO A 687 18.71 29.04 -11.24
C PRO A 687 20.18 28.96 -10.82
N VAL A 688 21.09 29.16 -11.77
CA VAL A 688 22.54 29.13 -11.49
C VAL A 688 23.04 30.29 -10.62
N VAL A 689 22.23 31.33 -10.45
CA VAL A 689 22.50 32.45 -9.54
C VAL A 689 22.55 31.97 -8.09
N HIS A 690 21.65 31.05 -7.69
CA HIS A 690 21.66 30.48 -6.35
C HIS A 690 22.80 29.47 -6.17
N LEU A 691 23.15 28.69 -7.21
CA LEU A 691 24.36 27.88 -7.18
C LEU A 691 25.62 28.73 -6.92
N ALA A 692 25.73 29.90 -7.57
CA ALA A 692 26.87 30.79 -7.37
C ALA A 692 26.92 31.37 -5.95
N ASP A 693 25.76 31.70 -5.37
CA ASP A 693 25.63 32.09 -3.96
C ASP A 693 26.12 30.96 -3.04
N LEU A 694 25.60 29.73 -3.19
CA LEU A 694 26.03 28.55 -2.42
C LEU A 694 27.55 28.34 -2.51
N CYS A 695 28.13 28.37 -3.71
CA CYS A 695 29.57 28.19 -3.89
C CYS A 695 30.44 29.29 -3.28
N SER A 696 29.86 30.45 -2.94
CA SER A 696 30.56 31.55 -2.26
C SER A 696 30.51 31.47 -0.72
N ARG A 697 29.70 30.55 -0.16
CA ARG A 697 29.53 30.42 1.30
C ARG A 697 30.71 29.67 1.94
N THR A 698 31.09 30.12 3.13
CA THR A 698 31.94 29.35 4.05
C THR A 698 31.09 28.33 4.80
N TYR A 699 31.48 27.07 4.77
CA TYR A 699 30.79 25.99 5.50
C TYR A 699 31.48 25.71 6.85
N PRO A 700 30.71 25.41 7.91
CA PRO A 700 31.27 25.09 9.22
C PRO A 700 32.02 23.75 9.21
N ALA A 701 32.95 23.58 10.15
CA ALA A 701 33.47 22.26 10.49
C ALA A 701 32.35 21.42 11.13
N ARG A 702 32.36 20.10 10.90
CA ARG A 702 31.38 19.20 11.51
C ARG A 702 31.49 19.23 13.02
N ASP A 703 30.34 19.23 13.69
CA ASP A 703 30.25 19.14 15.14
C ASP A 703 30.67 17.75 15.67
N GLU A 704 31.14 17.70 16.91
CA GLU A 704 31.54 16.43 17.55
C GLU A 704 30.33 15.55 17.94
N GLU A 705 29.12 16.11 17.96
CA GLU A 705 27.88 15.42 18.34
C GLU A 705 27.15 14.78 17.13
N GLY A 706 27.48 15.17 15.90
CA GLY A 706 26.87 14.65 14.66
C GLY A 706 25.47 15.18 14.38
N ASN A 707 25.13 16.36 14.90
CA ASN A 707 23.86 17.04 14.65
C ASN A 707 23.97 17.92 13.40
N ASP A 708 23.79 17.29 12.23
CA ASP A 708 23.73 17.89 10.87
C ASP A 708 22.56 18.90 10.68
N THR A 709 22.53 19.95 11.50
CA THR A 709 21.56 21.07 11.52
C THR A 709 21.71 22.00 10.33
N GLU A 710 22.93 22.19 9.84
CA GLU A 710 23.24 22.91 8.61
C GLU A 710 24.27 22.14 7.76
N PRO A 711 24.36 22.38 6.43
CA PRO A 711 25.31 21.66 5.59
C PRO A 711 26.77 22.02 5.89
N PHE A 712 27.63 21.01 6.08
CA PHE A 712 29.07 21.20 6.32
C PHE A 712 29.91 21.21 5.04
N THR A 713 29.30 20.94 3.88
CA THR A 713 30.00 20.93 2.58
C THR A 713 29.14 21.51 1.47
N LEU A 714 29.80 22.04 0.43
CA LEU A 714 29.15 22.54 -0.77
C LEU A 714 28.27 21.50 -1.46
N GLN A 715 28.69 20.23 -1.52
CA GLN A 715 27.87 19.15 -2.07
C GLN A 715 26.63 18.92 -1.21
N GLN A 716 26.76 18.86 0.12
CA GLN A 716 25.64 18.68 1.04
C GLN A 716 24.63 19.84 0.95
N ALA A 717 25.11 21.07 0.77
CA ALA A 717 24.26 22.24 0.58
C ALA A 717 23.49 22.20 -0.74
N ILE A 718 24.18 21.91 -1.84
CA ILE A 718 23.57 21.78 -3.18
C ILE A 718 22.56 20.64 -3.18
N ASP A 719 22.91 19.46 -2.66
CA ASP A 719 21.99 18.32 -2.58
C ASP A 719 20.77 18.61 -1.70
N SER A 720 20.94 19.30 -0.56
CA SER A 720 19.83 19.62 0.35
C SER A 720 18.84 20.61 -0.29
N TRP A 721 19.38 21.65 -0.94
CA TRP A 721 18.60 22.63 -1.70
C TRP A 721 17.84 21.98 -2.86
N LEU A 722 18.54 21.20 -3.70
CA LEU A 722 17.91 20.48 -4.81
C LEU A 722 16.80 19.54 -4.32
N LEU A 723 17.02 18.79 -3.21
CA LEU A 723 16.00 17.91 -2.67
C LEU A 723 14.75 18.67 -2.20
N ILE A 724 14.92 19.75 -1.44
CA ILE A 724 13.80 20.51 -0.87
C ILE A 724 13.01 21.20 -1.99
N GLU A 725 13.68 21.84 -2.96
CA GLU A 725 13.01 22.55 -4.06
C GLU A 725 12.31 21.59 -5.05
N ILE A 726 12.93 20.43 -5.35
CA ILE A 726 12.27 19.41 -6.19
C ILE A 726 11.01 18.88 -5.50
N LEU A 727 11.06 18.60 -4.19
CA LEU A 727 9.89 18.12 -3.46
C LEU A 727 8.82 19.21 -3.27
N ALA A 728 9.21 20.48 -3.13
CA ALA A 728 8.28 21.61 -3.09
C ALA A 728 7.52 21.80 -4.42
N GLY A 729 8.13 21.41 -5.55
CA GLY A 729 7.48 21.38 -6.87
C GLY A 729 6.41 20.30 -7.06
N ILE A 730 6.24 19.35 -6.13
CA ILE A 730 5.25 18.28 -6.22
C ILE A 730 3.93 18.74 -5.60
N GLY A 731 2.92 19.05 -6.41
CA GLY A 731 1.67 19.69 -5.98
C GLY A 731 1.81 21.18 -5.63
N GLY A 732 3.04 21.72 -5.61
CA GLY A 732 3.30 23.15 -5.59
C GLY A 732 3.22 23.73 -7.00
N HIS A 733 2.05 24.21 -7.40
CA HIS A 733 1.76 24.63 -8.79
C HIS A 733 2.43 25.97 -9.18
N SER A 734 3.74 25.92 -9.39
CA SER A 734 4.63 26.95 -9.95
C SER A 734 4.66 28.32 -9.26
N MET A 735 5.77 28.59 -8.54
CA MET A 735 6.21 29.90 -8.01
C MET A 735 5.11 30.90 -7.64
N LEU A 736 4.55 30.73 -6.44
CA LEU A 736 3.86 31.79 -5.68
C LEU A 736 4.41 31.84 -4.25
#